data_AF-A0A2H0V0Z5-F1
#
_entry.id   AF-A0A2H0V0Z5-F1
#
_cell.length_a   1.000
_cell.length_b   1.000
_cell.length_c   1.000
_cell.angle_alpha   90.00
_cell.angle_beta   90.00
_cell.angle_gamma   90.00
#
_symmetry.space_group_name_H-M   'P 1'
#
loop_
_entity.id
_entity.type
_entity.pdbx_description
1 polymer ?
#
loop_
_entity_poly.entity_id
_entity_poly.type
_entity_poly.pdbx_seq_one_letter_code
_entity_poly.pdbx_strand_id
1 'polypeptide(L)'
;MVITIWWRAMKTSILWFILLSLLAFTLAAVAFSYVFDRYLPEGKVLGVQVQNSGGLSLFSSQARLVKSAQNPTVYAIAGGFKHPIRNEEVFYSYDYNFRNVRVVSAAELQKYPLARLAKERGTGRVYFLNYGNNLKKYHLTPQAFSSYPGNRWAEVVELSGKDLSFWEDAALLKEANSAKIYYLRGNQKAWVPSENEFLNAGFSWGKILTVSKADLDTYQTVNFNIGLVRSSQATAAAATPSATKQVIVTLDASSPAASIFPFATAGNLAAVFRIQALSGNVNINSLKLTKSGLLNINKITAARVEDENGAVFASNANISGNLINVNFRSPVVIPRALPKVLRVKISFAPGQETNHTVSLGIQAESDIQADATVSGIFPLFAATHKLIAADNLIGQVRISSQTINNTLRDVNLGSRNEAVARFTLEETSGNERAAVSSLTFTNYGTANDNDVENISLYRDRALIGAVRSLQNGKATFNLTDNNITVAKNSPVEVSLKIDILQGEGSTLKFVIDSADDIQVRGLTQGFNLVVASADNFPIGQGASDNYNKAVFRRAGVGFFASSLTDSEREIFRGQDNTIFAQFELRNAGQDIYLQRLKLQVEKFNGAPDIADDISLMEKISREVIVTVDKERTRGGVMADVNLGNHKIAANAAPTIWVVIKVPEDAQSNNSYRINIPELSYKIGLDNTTYTQAVAAMGQLMRVYAPRLTLTAGALVNGGAATAGADAVELGGFSLAASVDEQIKITNVVMSLATSSDDVTYASGFAELALYSGARVSGIISQPNSRTYTFSNLNITIRAGATLGLTIKADTENITAGKRVQFKLESMQAEGYSSHAPVSVAGEGTISDAVAINAASGG
;
A
#
# COMPACT_ATOMS: atom_id res chain seq x y z
N MET A 1 33.16 51.58 75.35
CA MET A 1 32.68 52.85 74.77
C MET A 1 33.30 53.06 73.39
N VAL A 2 32.96 52.22 72.40
CA VAL A 2 33.36 52.33 70.98
C VAL A 2 32.31 51.63 70.12
N ILE A 3 31.04 52.09 70.17
CA ILE A 3 30.00 51.69 69.21
C ILE A 3 29.07 52.89 69.02
N THR A 4 29.59 54.00 68.49
CA THR A 4 28.74 55.16 68.12
C THR A 4 29.39 56.08 67.07
N ILE A 5 30.31 55.58 66.24
CA ILE A 5 30.91 56.37 65.14
C ILE A 5 30.70 55.73 63.75
N TRP A 6 30.42 54.42 63.68
CA TRP A 6 30.31 53.72 62.39
C TRP A 6 28.95 53.82 61.67
N TRP A 7 27.92 54.40 62.29
CA TRP A 7 26.57 54.49 61.69
C TRP A 7 26.24 55.83 61.01
N ARG A 8 27.12 56.85 61.11
CA ARG A 8 26.94 58.14 60.44
C ARG A 8 27.73 58.31 59.14
N ALA A 9 28.73 57.45 58.86
CA ALA A 9 29.54 57.53 57.63
C ALA A 9 28.95 56.76 56.42
N MET A 10 27.99 55.85 56.65
CA MET A 10 27.41 55.04 55.56
C MET A 10 26.27 55.75 54.80
N LYS A 11 25.60 56.74 55.41
CA LYS A 11 24.50 57.48 54.73
C LYS A 11 24.99 58.56 53.77
N THR A 12 26.17 59.13 53.97
CA THR A 12 26.72 60.15 53.07
C THR A 12 27.32 59.55 51.80
N SER A 13 27.98 58.39 51.91
CA SER A 13 28.64 57.74 50.76
C SER A 13 27.66 57.16 49.74
N ILE A 14 26.52 56.61 50.19
CA ILE A 14 25.48 56.08 49.29
C ILE A 14 24.69 57.22 48.60
N LEU A 15 24.44 58.33 49.30
CA LEU A 15 23.81 59.50 48.71
C LEU A 15 24.71 60.16 47.65
N TRP A 16 26.02 60.25 47.91
CA TRP A 16 26.98 60.75 46.93
C TRP A 16 27.12 59.82 45.72
N PHE A 17 27.08 58.50 45.92
CA PHE A 17 27.11 57.56 44.80
C PHE A 17 25.88 57.68 43.90
N ILE A 18 24.68 57.85 44.48
CA ILE A 18 23.43 58.03 43.69
C ILE A 18 23.43 59.38 42.96
N LEU A 19 23.92 60.46 43.59
CA LEU A 19 24.03 61.78 42.96
C LEU A 19 25.08 61.81 41.83
N LEU A 20 26.25 61.19 42.03
CA LEU A 20 27.27 61.05 40.99
C LEU A 20 26.82 60.12 39.85
N SER A 21 26.03 59.09 40.15
CA SER A 21 25.44 58.20 39.13
C SER A 21 24.39 58.92 38.28
N LEU A 22 23.52 59.75 38.88
CA LEU A 22 22.56 60.56 38.14
C LEU A 22 23.23 61.66 37.30
N LEU A 23 24.32 62.25 37.80
CA LEU A 23 25.10 63.26 37.08
C LEU A 23 25.88 62.64 35.90
N ALA A 24 26.43 61.44 36.07
CA ALA A 24 27.10 60.70 35.00
C ALA A 24 26.12 60.22 33.93
N PHE A 25 24.90 59.81 34.32
CA PHE A 25 23.86 59.39 33.38
C PHE A 25 23.28 60.58 32.59
N THR A 26 23.14 61.75 33.22
CA THR A 26 22.71 62.98 32.52
C THR A 26 23.81 63.55 31.61
N LEU A 27 25.08 63.51 32.01
CA LEU A 27 26.21 63.88 31.13
C LEU A 27 26.40 62.91 29.97
N ALA A 28 26.20 61.61 30.18
CA ALA A 28 26.23 60.60 29.10
C ALA A 28 25.04 60.75 28.14
N ALA A 29 23.84 61.06 28.64
CA ALA A 29 22.67 61.32 27.80
C ALA A 29 22.80 62.62 26.99
N VAL A 30 23.39 63.67 27.57
CA VAL A 30 23.66 64.93 26.86
C VAL A 30 24.81 64.77 25.86
N ALA A 31 25.85 64.01 26.17
CA ALA A 31 26.94 63.69 25.24
C ALA A 31 26.47 62.77 24.09
N PHE A 32 25.58 61.83 24.37
CA PHE A 32 24.97 60.96 23.35
C PHE A 32 24.04 61.77 22.43
N SER A 33 23.23 62.68 22.96
CA SER A 33 22.45 63.62 22.13
C SER A 33 23.32 64.60 21.33
N TYR A 34 24.44 65.08 21.89
CA TYR A 34 25.34 66.03 21.22
C TYR A 34 26.20 65.38 20.11
N VAL A 35 26.50 64.09 20.20
CA VAL A 35 27.26 63.34 19.19
C VAL A 35 26.35 62.72 18.12
N PHE A 36 25.13 62.31 18.48
CA PHE A 36 24.15 61.75 17.54
C PHE A 36 23.63 62.81 16.54
N ASP A 37 23.51 64.07 16.95
CA ASP A 37 23.06 65.18 16.08
C ASP A 37 24.10 65.70 15.09
N ARG A 38 25.39 65.29 15.18
CA ARG A 38 26.47 65.89 14.38
C ARG A 38 27.10 65.01 13.30
N TYR A 39 26.77 63.72 13.22
CA TYR A 39 27.49 62.78 12.34
C TYR A 39 26.63 61.80 11.54
N LEU A 40 25.46 62.22 11.08
CA LEU A 40 24.85 61.63 9.89
C LEU A 40 24.41 62.76 8.95
N PRO A 41 24.78 62.73 7.66
CA PRO A 41 24.38 63.74 6.70
C PRO A 41 22.86 63.62 6.48
N GLU A 42 22.10 64.47 7.16
CA GLU A 42 20.70 64.70 6.88
C GLU A 42 20.55 65.18 5.43
N GLY A 43 19.92 64.36 4.61
CA GLY A 43 19.23 64.82 3.40
C GLY A 43 18.07 65.72 3.80
N LYS A 44 18.36 67.00 4.08
CA LYS A 44 17.36 68.05 4.23
C LYS A 44 16.47 68.09 2.99
N VAL A 45 15.17 67.90 3.17
CA VAL A 45 14.17 68.55 2.32
C VAL A 45 13.69 69.78 3.09
N LEU A 46 13.96 70.94 2.53
CA LEU A 46 13.59 72.25 3.07
C LEU A 46 12.07 72.42 3.18
N GLY A 47 11.60 72.89 4.34
CA GLY A 47 10.37 73.67 4.49
C GLY A 47 9.09 72.91 4.84
N VAL A 48 8.85 72.72 6.14
CA VAL A 48 7.64 73.03 6.94
C VAL A 48 7.62 72.09 8.15
N GLN A 49 7.86 72.64 9.34
CA GLN A 49 7.60 71.96 10.60
C GLN A 49 6.09 71.89 10.80
N VAL A 50 5.45 70.77 10.46
CA VAL A 50 4.08 70.49 10.90
C VAL A 50 4.17 70.02 12.34
N GLN A 51 3.87 70.91 13.30
CA GLN A 51 3.61 70.48 14.67
C GLN A 51 2.35 69.60 14.66
N ASN A 52 2.54 68.30 14.85
CA ASN A 52 1.43 67.37 15.03
C ASN A 52 0.78 67.64 16.39
N SER A 53 -0.38 68.29 16.40
CA SER A 53 -1.30 68.28 17.53
C SER A 53 -1.62 66.81 17.85
N GLY A 54 -1.42 66.36 19.10
CA GLY A 54 -1.41 64.95 19.53
C GLY A 54 -2.65 64.08 19.22
N GLY A 55 -3.66 64.61 18.52
CA GLY A 55 -4.85 63.89 18.07
C GLY A 55 -4.74 63.18 16.72
N LEU A 56 -3.73 63.46 15.87
CA LEU A 56 -3.63 62.93 14.48
C LEU A 56 -2.55 61.85 14.31
N SER A 57 -2.38 60.97 15.30
CA SER A 57 -1.46 59.83 15.24
C SER A 57 -2.16 58.59 15.78
N LEU A 58 -2.05 57.46 15.06
CA LEU A 58 -2.55 56.18 15.57
C LEU A 58 -1.70 55.64 16.73
N PHE A 59 -0.50 56.16 16.94
CA PHE A 59 0.34 55.80 18.08
C PHE A 59 -0.04 56.55 19.37
N SER A 60 -0.98 57.50 19.31
CA SER A 60 -1.38 58.25 20.50
C SER A 60 -2.31 57.43 21.39
N SER A 61 -2.21 57.63 22.71
CA SER A 61 -3.14 57.05 23.69
C SER A 61 -4.58 57.58 23.54
N GLN A 62 -4.82 58.54 22.64
CA GLN A 62 -6.12 59.11 22.34
C GLN A 62 -6.82 58.42 21.15
N ALA A 63 -6.16 57.49 20.46
CA ALA A 63 -6.79 56.73 19.37
C ALA A 63 -7.90 55.81 19.92
N ARG A 64 -9.13 56.02 19.46
CA ARG A 64 -10.29 55.24 19.92
C ARG A 64 -10.50 54.01 19.04
N LEU A 65 -10.36 52.82 19.61
CA LEU A 65 -10.53 51.56 18.89
C LEU A 65 -12.00 51.12 18.92
N VAL A 66 -12.60 50.96 17.75
CA VAL A 66 -14.01 50.59 17.63
C VAL A 66 -14.25 49.53 16.55
N LYS A 67 -15.32 48.77 16.69
CA LYS A 67 -15.88 47.93 15.63
C LYS A 67 -17.40 48.03 15.64
N SER A 68 -18.07 47.63 14.55
CA SER A 68 -19.53 47.44 14.60
C SER A 68 -19.88 46.01 15.00
N ALA A 69 -21.09 45.80 15.51
CA ALA A 69 -21.54 44.44 15.85
C ALA A 69 -21.61 43.53 14.62
N GLN A 70 -21.87 44.11 13.44
CA GLN A 70 -22.07 43.41 12.18
C GLN A 70 -20.82 43.29 11.30
N ASN A 71 -19.73 44.01 11.62
CA ASN A 71 -18.49 43.97 10.85
C ASN A 71 -17.28 43.80 11.80
N PRO A 72 -16.50 42.70 11.66
CA PRO A 72 -15.37 42.41 12.54
C PRO A 72 -14.17 43.34 12.36
N THR A 73 -14.13 44.16 11.30
CA THR A 73 -13.03 45.10 11.03
C THR A 73 -12.90 46.09 12.19
N VAL A 74 -11.72 46.12 12.81
CA VAL A 74 -11.40 47.09 13.85
C VAL A 74 -10.97 48.39 13.17
N TYR A 75 -11.54 49.50 13.60
CA TYR A 75 -11.17 50.84 13.17
C TYR A 75 -10.52 51.59 14.33
N ALA A 76 -9.38 52.22 14.07
CA ALA A 76 -8.80 53.22 14.95
C ALA A 76 -9.30 54.60 14.54
N ILE A 77 -9.87 55.35 15.48
CA ILE A 77 -10.32 56.74 15.28
C ILE A 77 -9.29 57.69 15.88
N ALA A 78 -8.69 58.54 15.05
CA ALA A 78 -7.75 59.58 15.45
C ALA A 78 -8.05 60.87 14.68
N GLY A 79 -8.08 62.00 15.39
CA GLY A 79 -8.24 63.32 14.78
C GLY A 79 -9.53 63.51 13.99
N GLY A 80 -10.59 62.79 14.34
CA GLY A 80 -11.87 62.80 13.61
C GLY A 80 -11.94 61.88 12.40
N PHE A 81 -10.87 61.12 12.10
CA PHE A 81 -10.81 60.16 11.00
C PHE A 81 -10.79 58.73 11.52
N LYS A 82 -11.39 57.80 10.79
CA LYS A 82 -11.28 56.36 11.05
C LYS A 82 -10.29 55.71 10.08
N HIS A 83 -9.48 54.79 10.58
CA HIS A 83 -8.57 53.98 9.78
C HIS A 83 -8.81 52.48 10.07
N PRO A 84 -9.04 51.63 9.07
CA PRO A 84 -9.23 50.20 9.27
C PRO A 84 -7.90 49.50 9.57
N ILE A 85 -7.86 48.71 10.64
CA ILE A 85 -6.73 47.87 11.01
C ILE A 85 -6.86 46.52 10.28
N ARG A 86 -5.94 46.25 9.36
CA ARG A 86 -6.07 45.18 8.35
C ARG A 86 -5.88 43.77 8.91
N ASN A 87 -5.02 43.61 9.91
CA ASN A 87 -4.74 42.33 10.57
C ASN A 87 -4.10 42.57 11.95
N GLU A 88 -3.85 41.47 12.65
CA GLU A 88 -3.28 41.46 13.99
C GLU A 88 -1.84 41.98 14.06
N GLU A 89 -1.02 41.73 13.04
CA GLU A 89 0.34 42.27 12.99
C GLU A 89 0.35 43.81 12.90
N VAL A 90 -0.58 44.39 12.14
CA VAL A 90 -0.78 45.84 12.09
C VAL A 90 -1.31 46.35 13.43
N PHE A 91 -2.26 45.63 14.04
CA PHE A 91 -2.82 45.98 15.34
C PHE A 91 -1.74 46.10 16.42
N TYR A 92 -0.83 45.13 16.50
CA TYR A 92 0.28 45.17 17.45
C TYR A 92 1.37 46.16 17.09
N SER A 93 1.51 46.54 15.81
CA SER A 93 2.48 47.59 15.41
C SER A 93 2.18 48.98 16.01
N TYR A 94 0.98 49.18 16.55
CA TYR A 94 0.56 50.39 17.26
C TYR A 94 0.47 50.22 18.79
N ASP A 95 0.95 49.09 19.32
CA ASP A 95 0.83 48.73 20.75
C ASP A 95 -0.62 48.64 21.26
N TYR A 96 -1.57 48.38 20.36
CA TYR A 96 -2.98 48.26 20.72
C TYR A 96 -3.29 46.96 21.45
N ASN A 97 -4.36 47.00 22.25
CA ASN A 97 -4.88 45.85 22.97
C ASN A 97 -6.35 45.63 22.61
N PHE A 98 -6.73 44.40 22.23
CA PHE A 98 -8.10 44.08 21.84
C PHE A 98 -9.13 44.37 22.94
N ARG A 99 -8.72 44.37 24.22
CA ARG A 99 -9.57 44.78 25.35
C ARG A 99 -10.03 46.23 25.28
N ASN A 100 -9.35 47.07 24.51
CA ASN A 100 -9.68 48.47 24.32
C ASN A 100 -10.63 48.71 23.13
N VAL A 101 -10.92 47.67 22.33
CA VAL A 101 -11.88 47.77 21.23
C VAL A 101 -13.30 47.84 21.80
N ARG A 102 -14.06 48.85 21.39
CA ARG A 102 -15.46 49.05 21.79
C ARG A 102 -16.40 48.77 20.62
N VAL A 103 -17.56 48.17 20.91
CA VAL A 103 -18.60 47.97 19.89
C VAL A 103 -19.46 49.22 19.79
N VAL A 104 -19.61 49.77 18.59
CA VAL A 104 -20.45 50.95 18.29
C VAL A 104 -21.43 50.63 17.16
N SER A 105 -22.47 51.45 16.98
CA SER A 105 -23.39 51.28 15.84
C SER A 105 -22.72 51.65 14.52
N ALA A 106 -23.21 51.08 13.40
CA ALA A 106 -22.72 51.46 12.07
C ALA A 106 -22.93 52.96 11.77
N ALA A 107 -24.04 53.54 12.26
CA ALA A 107 -24.32 54.97 12.15
C ALA A 107 -23.30 55.84 12.92
N GLU A 108 -22.85 55.40 14.10
CA GLU A 108 -21.78 56.08 14.85
C GLU A 108 -20.45 56.03 14.09
N LEU A 109 -20.11 54.87 13.51
CA LEU A 109 -18.87 54.72 12.74
C LEU A 109 -18.89 55.53 11.42
N GLN A 110 -20.07 55.77 10.83
CA GLN A 110 -20.23 56.57 9.61
C GLN A 110 -19.99 58.07 9.82
N LYS A 111 -20.08 58.58 11.06
CA LYS A 111 -19.77 59.99 11.38
C LYS A 111 -18.30 60.37 11.11
N TYR A 112 -17.41 59.38 11.11
CA TYR A 112 -15.97 59.59 10.91
C TYR A 112 -15.58 59.24 9.47
N PRO A 113 -15.05 60.20 8.69
CA PRO A 113 -14.51 59.92 7.36
C PRO A 113 -13.26 59.02 7.43
N LEU A 114 -12.96 58.30 6.36
CA LEU A 114 -11.74 57.48 6.27
C LEU A 114 -10.48 58.37 6.24
N ALA A 115 -9.46 57.96 6.99
CA ALA A 115 -8.14 58.56 6.93
C ALA A 115 -7.52 58.27 5.55
N ARG A 116 -7.53 59.27 4.66
CA ARG A 116 -7.03 59.16 3.28
C ARG A 116 -5.64 59.75 3.08
N LEU A 117 -5.14 60.51 4.04
CA LEU A 117 -3.80 61.10 4.03
C LEU A 117 -3.01 60.50 5.19
N ALA A 118 -1.88 59.90 4.88
CA ALA A 118 -1.09 59.14 5.83
C ALA A 118 0.36 59.62 5.85
N LYS A 119 0.93 59.81 7.04
CA LYS A 119 2.36 60.02 7.24
C LYS A 119 2.99 58.75 7.79
N GLU A 120 4.03 58.24 7.14
CA GLU A 120 4.78 57.10 7.65
C GLU A 120 5.68 57.52 8.81
N ARG A 121 5.50 56.86 9.95
CA ARG A 121 6.31 57.08 11.15
C ARG A 121 7.78 56.80 10.86
N GLY A 122 8.65 57.70 11.29
CA GLY A 122 10.11 57.56 11.18
C GLY A 122 10.71 57.97 9.83
N THR A 123 9.95 57.98 8.73
CA THR A 123 10.45 58.42 7.41
C THR A 123 9.97 59.81 7.02
N GLY A 124 8.84 60.27 7.58
CA GLY A 124 8.23 61.55 7.24
C GLY A 124 7.55 61.57 5.86
N ARG A 125 7.52 60.44 5.14
CA ARG A 125 6.86 60.34 3.83
C ARG A 125 5.35 60.44 3.98
N VAL A 126 4.72 61.22 3.10
CA VAL A 126 3.28 61.45 3.11
C VAL A 126 2.64 60.81 1.88
N TYR A 127 1.62 59.99 2.13
CA TYR A 127 0.93 59.19 1.14
C TYR A 127 -0.55 59.55 1.06
N PHE A 128 -1.11 59.51 -0.14
CA PHE A 128 -2.54 59.40 -0.37
C PHE A 128 -2.95 57.93 -0.41
N LEU A 129 -4.00 57.56 0.32
CA LEU A 129 -4.53 56.20 0.41
C LEU A 129 -5.82 56.06 -0.38
N ASN A 130 -5.80 55.24 -1.42
CA ASN A 130 -6.97 54.88 -2.21
C ASN A 130 -7.48 53.51 -1.79
N TYR A 131 -8.52 53.51 -0.95
CA TYR A 131 -9.15 52.29 -0.45
C TYR A 131 -9.82 51.44 -1.53
N GLY A 132 -10.32 52.06 -2.61
CA GLY A 132 -11.04 51.35 -3.68
C GLY A 132 -10.16 50.35 -4.43
N ASN A 133 -8.90 50.71 -4.70
CA ASN A 133 -7.97 49.90 -5.49
C ASN A 133 -6.79 49.35 -4.67
N ASN A 134 -6.81 49.57 -3.35
CA ASN A 134 -5.74 49.23 -2.40
C ASN A 134 -4.36 49.84 -2.73
N LEU A 135 -4.34 51.12 -3.13
CA LEU A 135 -3.12 51.82 -3.53
C LEU A 135 -2.70 52.88 -2.51
N LYS A 136 -1.40 53.00 -2.26
CA LYS A 136 -0.80 54.18 -1.60
C LYS A 136 0.02 54.97 -2.63
N LYS A 137 -0.04 56.29 -2.57
CA LYS A 137 0.71 57.17 -3.46
C LYS A 137 1.53 58.16 -2.68
N TYR A 138 2.85 58.10 -2.83
CA TYR A 138 3.77 59.06 -2.22
C TYR A 138 3.70 60.44 -2.90
N HIS A 139 3.70 61.51 -2.10
CA HIS A 139 3.88 62.89 -2.57
C HIS A 139 5.33 63.33 -2.34
N LEU A 140 6.05 63.59 -3.44
CA LEU A 140 7.49 63.90 -3.39
C LEU A 140 7.79 65.30 -2.83
N THR A 141 6.85 66.24 -2.97
CA THR A 141 7.02 67.63 -2.52
C THR A 141 5.77 68.17 -1.82
N PRO A 142 5.90 69.16 -0.91
CA PRO A 142 4.74 69.82 -0.30
C PRO A 142 3.80 70.47 -1.32
N GLN A 143 4.34 70.99 -2.42
CA GLN A 143 3.57 71.59 -3.52
C GLN A 143 2.71 70.55 -4.23
N ALA A 144 3.22 69.33 -4.44
CA ALA A 144 2.43 68.22 -4.98
C ALA A 144 1.27 67.84 -4.04
N PHE A 145 1.51 67.80 -2.73
CA PHE A 145 0.46 67.57 -1.75
C PHE A 145 -0.62 68.66 -1.79
N SER A 146 -0.22 69.94 -1.79
CA SER A 146 -1.13 71.10 -1.80
C SER A 146 -1.84 71.32 -3.14
N SER A 147 -1.44 70.63 -4.21
CA SER A 147 -2.08 70.73 -5.52
C SER A 147 -3.46 70.08 -5.61
N TYR A 148 -3.85 69.27 -4.61
CA TYR A 148 -5.18 68.70 -4.53
C TYR A 148 -6.06 69.59 -3.65
N PRO A 149 -7.21 70.09 -4.17
CA PRO A 149 -8.09 71.00 -3.41
C PRO A 149 -8.60 70.42 -2.08
N GLY A 150 -8.66 69.08 -1.97
CA GLY A 150 -9.10 68.37 -0.77
C GLY A 150 -7.99 68.02 0.22
N ASN A 151 -6.72 68.27 -0.10
CA ASN A 151 -5.62 67.91 0.79
C ASN A 151 -5.36 69.03 1.80
N ARG A 152 -5.38 68.66 3.08
CA ARG A 152 -5.05 69.56 4.18
C ARG A 152 -4.04 68.88 5.09
N TRP A 153 -2.97 69.58 5.44
CA TRP A 153 -1.92 69.05 6.33
C TRP A 153 -2.48 68.66 7.70
N ALA A 154 -3.52 69.35 8.16
CA ALA A 154 -4.25 69.05 9.40
C ALA A 154 -5.10 67.76 9.33
N GLU A 155 -5.18 67.09 8.17
CA GLU A 155 -5.91 65.82 8.01
C GLU A 155 -4.95 64.61 7.82
N VAL A 156 -3.64 64.82 7.94
CA VAL A 156 -2.63 63.77 7.75
C VAL A 156 -2.50 62.95 9.03
N VAL A 157 -2.88 61.67 8.96
CA VAL A 157 -2.79 60.74 10.09
C VAL A 157 -1.47 59.98 10.06
N GLU A 158 -0.76 59.91 11.17
CA GLU A 158 0.48 59.14 11.26
C GLU A 158 0.22 57.62 11.43
N LEU A 159 0.80 56.81 10.54
CA LEU A 159 0.67 55.35 10.44
C LEU A 159 2.02 54.63 10.55
N SER A 160 1.99 53.33 10.87
CA SER A 160 3.18 52.48 10.91
C SER A 160 3.63 52.04 9.51
N GLY A 161 4.93 51.82 9.33
CA GLY A 161 5.44 51.25 8.08
C GLY A 161 4.88 49.85 7.81
N LYS A 162 4.56 49.09 8.87
CA LYS A 162 3.91 47.78 8.78
C LYS A 162 2.49 47.91 8.22
N ASP A 163 1.70 48.88 8.66
CA ASP A 163 0.37 49.15 8.11
C ASP A 163 0.46 49.53 6.63
N LEU A 164 1.34 50.47 6.31
CA LEU A 164 1.56 50.93 4.94
C LEU A 164 2.13 49.84 4.02
N SER A 165 2.75 48.77 4.55
CA SER A 165 3.25 47.64 3.75
C SER A 165 2.15 46.81 3.09
N PHE A 166 0.91 46.86 3.61
CA PHE A 166 -0.25 46.17 3.02
C PHE A 166 -0.91 46.96 1.87
N TRP A 167 -0.40 48.15 1.58
CA TRP A 167 -0.83 48.99 0.47
C TRP A 167 0.18 48.86 -0.66
N GLU A 168 -0.33 48.64 -1.87
CA GLU A 168 0.50 48.58 -3.06
C GLU A 168 0.86 50.01 -3.51
N ASP A 169 2.12 50.24 -3.91
CA ASP A 169 2.53 51.54 -4.41
C ASP A 169 1.83 51.86 -5.74
N ALA A 170 1.28 53.07 -5.87
CA ALA A 170 0.61 53.54 -7.06
C ALA A 170 1.62 53.72 -8.20
N ALA A 171 1.80 52.68 -9.02
CA ALA A 171 2.74 52.68 -10.14
C ALA A 171 2.15 53.23 -11.45
N LEU A 172 0.83 53.42 -11.54
CA LEU A 172 0.15 53.88 -12.75
C LEU A 172 -0.68 55.13 -12.44
N LEU A 173 -0.31 56.25 -13.06
CA LEU A 173 -0.94 57.54 -12.84
C LEU A 173 -1.59 58.07 -14.13
N LYS A 174 -2.70 58.79 -13.99
CA LYS A 174 -3.26 59.61 -15.09
C LYS A 174 -3.74 60.96 -14.59
N GLU A 175 -3.79 61.95 -15.46
CA GLU A 175 -4.41 63.24 -15.15
C GLU A 175 -5.93 63.18 -15.43
N ALA A 176 -6.74 63.90 -14.64
CA ALA A 176 -8.20 63.80 -14.70
C ALA A 176 -8.80 64.10 -16.09
N ASN A 177 -8.23 65.06 -16.82
CA ASN A 177 -8.70 65.51 -18.13
C ASN A 177 -7.82 65.01 -19.29
N SER A 178 -7.05 63.94 -19.09
CA SER A 178 -6.14 63.39 -20.10
C SER A 178 -6.33 61.88 -20.26
N ALA A 179 -6.29 61.40 -21.50
CA ALA A 179 -6.29 59.98 -21.80
C ALA A 179 -4.92 59.31 -21.57
N LYS A 180 -3.86 60.09 -21.29
CA LYS A 180 -2.50 59.57 -21.12
C LYS A 180 -2.31 58.91 -19.76
N ILE A 181 -1.85 57.66 -19.77
CA ILE A 181 -1.48 56.90 -18.57
C ILE A 181 0.04 56.85 -18.47
N TYR A 182 0.58 57.12 -17.30
CA TYR A 182 2.01 57.14 -17.01
C TYR A 182 2.36 56.01 -16.04
N TYR A 183 3.41 55.25 -16.35
CA TYR A 183 4.04 54.32 -15.44
C TYR A 183 5.12 55.04 -14.62
N LEU A 184 5.18 54.78 -13.32
CA LEU A 184 6.18 55.29 -12.41
C LEU A 184 7.26 54.25 -12.11
N ARG A 185 8.51 54.71 -12.14
CA ARG A 185 9.67 53.95 -11.65
C ARG A 185 10.58 54.89 -10.87
N GLY A 186 10.57 54.78 -9.54
CA GLY A 186 11.29 55.73 -8.68
C GLY A 186 10.78 57.17 -8.87
N ASN A 187 11.67 58.10 -9.21
CA ASN A 187 11.33 59.51 -9.47
C ASN A 187 11.08 59.81 -10.97
N GLN A 188 10.83 58.78 -11.78
CA GLN A 188 10.60 58.91 -13.23
C GLN A 188 9.18 58.51 -13.61
N LYS A 189 8.61 59.19 -14.61
CA LYS A 189 7.34 58.85 -15.26
C LYS A 189 7.55 58.56 -16.74
N ALA A 190 6.90 57.52 -17.25
CA ALA A 190 6.92 57.16 -18.67
C ALA A 190 5.49 57.06 -19.22
N TRP A 191 5.19 57.77 -20.31
CA TRP A 191 3.86 57.73 -20.92
C TRP A 191 3.64 56.41 -21.68
N VAL A 192 2.66 55.60 -21.26
CA VAL A 192 2.27 54.36 -21.94
C VAL A 192 1.51 54.72 -23.22
N PRO A 193 2.07 54.49 -24.42
CA PRO A 193 1.58 55.07 -25.66
C PRO A 193 0.39 54.31 -26.28
N SER A 194 0.12 53.07 -25.86
CA SER A 194 -1.03 52.30 -26.34
C SER A 194 -1.59 51.29 -25.33
N GLU A 195 -2.83 50.86 -25.52
CA GLU A 195 -3.45 49.77 -24.75
C GLU A 195 -2.69 48.45 -24.91
N ASN A 196 -2.17 48.15 -26.10
CA ASN A 196 -1.38 46.94 -26.31
C ASN A 196 -0.10 46.95 -25.47
N GLU A 197 0.58 48.10 -25.35
CA GLU A 197 1.74 48.25 -24.48
C GLU A 197 1.37 48.21 -22.99
N PHE A 198 0.19 48.71 -22.63
CA PHE A 198 -0.35 48.61 -21.28
C PHE A 198 -0.59 47.14 -20.87
N LEU A 199 -1.26 46.36 -21.72
CA LEU A 199 -1.51 44.94 -21.49
C LEU A 199 -0.21 44.12 -21.54
N ASN A 200 0.68 44.39 -22.49
CA ASN A 200 1.97 43.71 -22.60
C ASN A 200 2.87 44.00 -21.39
N ALA A 201 2.78 45.19 -20.78
CA ALA A 201 3.49 45.51 -19.55
C ALA A 201 2.92 44.78 -18.31
N GLY A 202 1.81 44.06 -18.45
CA GLY A 202 1.12 43.38 -17.34
C GLY A 202 0.33 44.32 -16.44
N PHE A 203 0.04 45.54 -16.91
CA PHE A 203 -0.68 46.53 -16.14
C PHE A 203 -2.18 46.22 -16.06
N SER A 204 -2.79 46.61 -14.95
CA SER A 204 -4.23 46.46 -14.72
C SER A 204 -4.91 47.82 -14.73
N TRP A 205 -5.98 47.94 -15.52
CA TRP A 205 -6.80 49.16 -15.59
C TRP A 205 -7.35 49.58 -14.23
N GLY A 206 -7.64 48.60 -13.36
CA GLY A 206 -8.09 48.83 -11.99
C GLY A 206 -7.01 49.37 -11.05
N LYS A 207 -5.76 49.51 -11.50
CA LYS A 207 -4.63 50.01 -10.69
C LYS A 207 -4.18 51.42 -11.11
N ILE A 208 -4.95 52.10 -11.96
CA ILE A 208 -4.66 53.47 -12.38
C ILE A 208 -5.21 54.47 -11.36
N LEU A 209 -4.36 55.39 -10.90
CA LEU A 209 -4.72 56.45 -9.98
C LEU A 209 -4.77 57.82 -10.70
N THR A 210 -5.88 58.53 -10.55
CA THR A 210 -6.01 59.90 -11.08
C THR A 210 -5.31 60.91 -10.17
N VAL A 211 -4.47 61.79 -10.73
CA VAL A 211 -3.62 62.76 -10.01
C VAL A 211 -3.73 64.16 -10.59
N SER A 212 -3.32 65.17 -9.83
CA SER A 212 -3.22 66.55 -10.33
C SER A 212 -2.02 66.69 -11.29
N LYS A 213 -2.09 67.69 -12.18
CA LYS A 213 -0.97 68.01 -13.07
C LYS A 213 0.31 68.37 -12.31
N ALA A 214 0.21 69.22 -11.29
CA ALA A 214 1.36 69.66 -10.50
C ALA A 214 2.05 68.51 -9.75
N ASP A 215 1.31 67.49 -9.32
CA ASP A 215 1.89 66.30 -8.71
C ASP A 215 2.53 65.39 -9.77
N LEU A 216 1.86 65.13 -10.89
CA LEU A 216 2.42 64.35 -11.98
C LEU A 216 3.71 64.99 -12.53
N ASP A 217 3.81 66.31 -12.54
CA ASP A 217 4.98 67.06 -13.02
C ASP A 217 6.16 67.08 -12.04
N THR A 218 6.02 66.49 -10.83
CA THR A 218 7.18 66.26 -9.94
C THR A 218 8.11 65.15 -10.42
N TYR A 219 7.62 64.26 -11.29
CA TYR A 219 8.39 63.14 -11.82
C TYR A 219 9.10 63.52 -13.11
N GLN A 220 10.34 63.07 -13.26
CA GLN A 220 11.13 63.27 -14.49
C GLN A 220 10.53 62.45 -15.64
N THR A 221 10.28 63.09 -16.78
CA THR A 221 9.70 62.40 -17.94
C THR A 221 10.77 61.60 -18.67
N VAL A 222 10.51 60.31 -18.91
CA VAL A 222 11.33 59.43 -19.74
C VAL A 222 10.47 58.79 -20.84
N ASN A 223 11.09 58.38 -21.94
CA ASN A 223 10.39 57.64 -22.99
C ASN A 223 9.93 56.29 -22.46
N PHE A 224 8.72 55.86 -22.81
CA PHE A 224 8.25 54.52 -22.43
C PHE A 224 8.97 53.45 -23.24
N ASN A 225 9.35 52.39 -22.55
CA ASN A 225 9.97 51.21 -23.11
C ASN A 225 9.38 50.03 -22.32
N ILE A 226 8.96 48.96 -22.99
CA ILE A 226 8.54 47.73 -22.29
C ILE A 226 9.66 47.24 -21.38
N GLY A 227 10.91 47.45 -21.80
CA GLY A 227 12.12 47.28 -21.02
C GLY A 227 12.25 48.27 -19.87
N LEU A 228 11.60 49.42 -19.76
CA LEU A 228 11.60 50.19 -18.50
C LEU A 228 10.68 49.57 -17.45
N VAL A 229 9.63 48.85 -17.90
CA VAL A 229 8.76 48.02 -17.05
C VAL A 229 9.43 46.67 -16.75
N ARG A 230 10.16 46.13 -17.73
CA ARG A 230 10.80 44.80 -17.72
C ARG A 230 12.31 44.84 -17.51
N SER A 231 12.98 45.98 -17.29
CA SER A 231 14.42 46.11 -16.99
C SER A 231 14.68 45.84 -15.51
N SER A 232 14.22 44.68 -15.08
CA SER A 232 14.93 43.73 -14.23
C SER A 232 15.14 42.38 -14.93
N GLN A 233 14.87 42.28 -16.25
CA GLN A 233 15.08 41.13 -17.15
C GLN A 233 15.24 41.59 -18.62
N ALA A 234 16.48 41.69 -19.14
CA ALA A 234 16.76 41.53 -20.59
C ALA A 234 18.25 41.24 -20.85
N THR A 235 18.46 40.27 -21.72
CA THR A 235 19.68 39.55 -22.13
C THR A 235 20.41 40.19 -23.32
N ALA A 236 21.70 39.85 -23.48
CA ALA A 236 22.41 39.82 -24.78
C ALA A 236 23.04 38.42 -24.92
N ALA A 237 23.28 37.83 -26.08
CA ALA A 237 22.48 37.61 -27.28
C ALA A 237 23.13 36.40 -27.99
N ALA A 238 22.30 35.57 -28.65
CA ALA A 238 22.67 34.43 -29.50
C ALA A 238 23.32 33.18 -28.84
N ALA A 239 22.76 32.76 -27.72
CA ALA A 239 22.50 31.36 -27.33
C ALA A 239 21.32 31.41 -26.35
N THR A 240 20.31 30.56 -26.49
CA THR A 240 19.07 30.54 -25.68
C THR A 240 19.32 30.76 -24.17
N PRO A 241 18.93 31.90 -23.54
CA PRO A 241 19.13 32.09 -22.10
C PRO A 241 17.83 31.81 -21.33
N SER A 242 17.93 30.81 -20.46
CA SER A 242 16.98 30.40 -19.43
C SER A 242 16.45 31.59 -18.61
N ALA A 243 15.14 31.60 -18.29
CA ALA A 243 14.61 32.42 -17.19
C ALA A 243 15.42 32.08 -15.93
N THR A 244 16.31 32.98 -15.49
CA THR A 244 17.15 32.72 -14.31
C THR A 244 16.26 32.79 -13.08
N LYS A 245 16.03 31.62 -12.50
CA LYS A 245 15.33 31.47 -11.22
C LYS A 245 16.09 32.27 -10.16
N GLN A 246 15.41 32.79 -9.14
CA GLN A 246 16.02 33.53 -8.03
C GLN A 246 15.61 32.96 -6.68
N VAL A 247 16.57 32.90 -5.75
CA VAL A 247 16.35 32.41 -4.39
C VAL A 247 17.04 33.34 -3.38
N ILE A 248 16.36 33.62 -2.26
CA ILE A 248 16.95 34.34 -1.13
C ILE A 248 17.19 33.38 0.04
N VAL A 249 18.34 33.52 0.69
CA VAL A 249 18.73 32.76 1.88
C VAL A 249 19.00 33.71 3.03
N THR A 250 18.44 33.40 4.20
CA THR A 250 18.63 34.14 5.45
C THR A 250 18.87 33.17 6.61
N LEU A 251 19.44 33.66 7.70
CA LEU A 251 19.39 32.93 8.97
C LEU A 251 17.95 32.99 9.51
N ASP A 252 17.40 31.84 9.90
CA ASP A 252 16.06 31.79 10.47
C ASP A 252 16.08 32.21 11.94
N ALA A 253 15.00 32.83 12.43
CA ALA A 253 14.87 33.24 13.83
C ALA A 253 14.86 32.05 14.81
N SER A 254 14.52 30.84 14.32
CA SER A 254 14.62 29.59 15.08
C SER A 254 16.03 28.99 15.15
N SER A 255 17.03 29.65 14.54
CA SER A 255 18.43 29.26 14.69
C SER A 255 18.83 29.35 16.17
N PRO A 256 19.53 28.34 16.72
CA PRO A 256 19.82 28.27 18.14
C PRO A 256 20.68 29.45 18.61
N ALA A 257 20.32 30.03 19.76
CA ALA A 257 21.15 31.01 20.45
C ALA A 257 22.43 30.34 21.00
N ALA A 258 23.42 31.16 21.38
CA ALA A 258 24.68 30.67 21.94
C ALA A 258 24.41 29.75 23.15
N SER A 259 24.99 28.56 23.11
CA SER A 259 24.72 27.49 24.08
C SER A 259 25.96 26.62 24.29
N ILE A 260 25.81 25.57 25.10
CA ILE A 260 26.88 24.60 25.40
C ILE A 260 26.57 23.27 24.72
N PHE A 261 27.56 22.70 24.03
CA PHE A 261 27.53 21.34 23.51
C PHE A 261 28.55 20.46 24.22
N PRO A 262 28.12 19.40 24.91
CA PRO A 262 29.03 18.36 25.38
C PRO A 262 29.66 17.59 24.22
N PHE A 263 30.91 17.16 24.37
CA PHE A 263 31.48 16.13 23.50
C PHE A 263 30.70 14.81 23.60
N ALA A 264 30.91 13.91 22.62
CA ALA A 264 30.23 12.61 22.51
C ALA A 264 28.69 12.69 22.37
N THR A 265 28.17 13.83 21.91
CA THR A 265 26.74 14.02 21.60
C THR A 265 26.47 14.01 20.10
N ALA A 266 25.28 13.58 19.71
CA ALA A 266 24.87 13.47 18.30
C ALA A 266 23.80 14.48 17.92
N GLY A 267 23.74 14.87 16.65
CA GLY A 267 22.59 15.59 16.10
C GLY A 267 22.25 16.92 16.80
N ASN A 268 23.25 17.63 17.30
CA ASN A 268 23.08 18.93 17.95
C ASN A 268 22.71 19.99 16.91
N LEU A 269 21.58 20.67 17.10
CA LEU A 269 21.17 21.75 16.20
C LEU A 269 22.17 22.91 16.31
N ALA A 270 22.84 23.24 15.20
CA ALA A 270 23.90 24.25 15.17
C ALA A 270 23.55 25.47 14.31
N ALA A 271 22.72 25.34 13.28
CA ALA A 271 22.24 26.46 12.48
C ALA A 271 20.87 26.15 11.88
N VAL A 272 20.07 27.19 11.63
CA VAL A 272 18.83 27.07 10.87
C VAL A 272 18.79 28.14 9.79
N PHE A 273 18.68 27.72 8.54
CA PHE A 273 18.59 28.62 7.39
C PHE A 273 17.19 28.62 6.82
N ARG A 274 16.69 29.79 6.45
CA ARG A 274 15.44 29.97 5.74
C ARG A 274 15.74 30.28 4.28
N ILE A 275 15.07 29.55 3.39
CA ILE A 275 15.28 29.67 1.95
C ILE A 275 13.96 29.92 1.26
N GLN A 276 13.88 30.95 0.43
CA GLN A 276 12.65 31.32 -0.25
C GLN A 276 12.90 31.57 -1.75
N ALA A 277 12.19 30.84 -2.59
CA ALA A 277 12.21 31.06 -4.03
C ALA A 277 11.37 32.28 -4.40
N LEU A 278 11.97 33.21 -5.13
CA LEU A 278 11.34 34.46 -5.59
C LEU A 278 10.71 34.28 -6.99
N SER A 279 11.27 33.41 -7.82
CA SER A 279 10.76 33.09 -9.16
C SER A 279 10.89 31.60 -9.51
N GLY A 280 9.76 30.97 -9.83
CA GLY A 280 9.69 29.53 -10.13
C GLY A 280 10.03 28.63 -8.94
N ASN A 281 10.00 27.31 -9.17
CA ASN A 281 10.53 26.35 -8.21
C ASN A 281 12.05 26.27 -8.38
N VAL A 282 12.79 26.43 -7.29
CA VAL A 282 14.27 26.40 -7.27
C VAL A 282 14.74 25.07 -6.75
N ASN A 283 15.71 24.46 -7.41
CA ASN A 283 16.37 23.24 -6.97
C ASN A 283 17.71 23.60 -6.33
N ILE A 284 17.95 23.11 -5.12
CA ILE A 284 19.25 23.24 -4.44
C ILE A 284 19.91 21.86 -4.43
N ASN A 285 21.10 21.78 -5.02
CA ASN A 285 21.85 20.53 -5.21
C ASN A 285 22.88 20.31 -4.11
N SER A 286 23.51 21.36 -3.62
CA SER A 286 24.47 21.28 -2.54
C SER A 286 24.51 22.56 -1.70
N LEU A 287 24.99 22.41 -0.46
CA LEU A 287 25.21 23.46 0.50
C LEU A 287 26.59 23.28 1.12
N LYS A 288 27.42 24.31 1.09
CA LYS A 288 28.72 24.35 1.73
C LYS A 288 28.65 25.22 2.98
N LEU A 289 28.94 24.63 4.13
CA LEU A 289 28.98 25.32 5.41
C LEU A 289 30.42 25.56 5.83
N THR A 290 30.70 26.75 6.30
CA THR A 290 32.00 27.13 6.87
C THR A 290 31.93 27.05 8.39
N LYS A 291 32.89 26.35 8.99
CA LYS A 291 33.08 26.30 10.44
C LYS A 291 33.97 27.45 10.90
N SER A 292 33.43 28.30 11.77
CA SER A 292 34.19 29.28 12.54
C SER A 292 34.37 28.85 14.01
N GLY A 293 35.28 29.49 14.72
CA GLY A 293 35.65 29.16 16.10
C GLY A 293 36.86 28.23 16.24
N LEU A 294 37.23 27.96 17.50
CA LEU A 294 38.48 27.27 17.86
C LEU A 294 38.42 25.74 17.74
N LEU A 295 37.24 25.16 17.57
CA LEU A 295 37.10 23.70 17.46
C LEU A 295 37.82 23.17 16.21
N ASN A 296 38.62 22.11 16.36
CA ASN A 296 39.18 21.39 15.23
C ASN A 296 38.05 20.67 14.46
N ILE A 297 38.01 20.84 13.14
CA ILE A 297 36.97 20.28 12.27
C ILE A 297 36.84 18.75 12.37
N ASN A 298 37.93 18.04 12.70
CA ASN A 298 37.92 16.58 12.86
C ASN A 298 37.08 16.09 14.06
N LYS A 299 36.70 16.99 14.98
CA LYS A 299 35.80 16.67 16.09
C LYS A 299 34.34 16.67 15.67
N ILE A 300 33.99 17.21 14.49
CA ILE A 300 32.66 17.08 13.91
C ILE A 300 32.65 15.78 13.09
N THR A 301 31.92 14.77 13.57
CA THR A 301 31.92 13.43 12.97
C THR A 301 30.82 13.23 11.95
N ALA A 302 29.73 13.98 12.06
CA ALA A 302 28.62 13.97 11.12
C ALA A 302 27.95 15.34 11.06
N ALA A 303 27.38 15.65 9.89
CA ALA A 303 26.52 16.79 9.70
C ALA A 303 25.30 16.37 8.88
N ARG A 304 24.12 16.70 9.39
CA ARG A 304 22.82 16.37 8.82
C ARG A 304 22.04 17.64 8.54
N VAL A 305 21.35 17.65 7.41
CA VAL A 305 20.41 18.71 7.04
C VAL A 305 19.02 18.11 6.92
N GLU A 306 18.07 18.65 7.69
CA GLU A 306 16.67 18.23 7.73
C GLU A 306 15.72 19.43 7.59
N ASP A 307 14.44 19.19 7.30
CA ASP A 307 13.41 20.22 7.30
C ASP A 307 12.82 20.50 8.70
N GLU A 308 11.86 21.41 8.79
CA GLU A 308 11.13 21.73 10.02
C GLU A 308 10.40 20.52 10.65
N ASN A 309 10.07 19.50 9.86
CA ASN A 309 9.35 18.29 10.27
C ASN A 309 10.30 17.11 10.56
N GLY A 310 11.61 17.29 10.38
CA GLY A 310 12.63 16.26 10.58
C GLY A 310 12.88 15.36 9.37
N ALA A 311 12.34 15.67 8.19
CA ALA A 311 12.67 14.96 6.95
C ALA A 311 14.11 15.26 6.54
N VAL A 312 14.91 14.22 6.33
CA VAL A 312 16.36 14.33 6.13
C VAL A 312 16.67 14.55 4.64
N PHE A 313 17.31 15.66 4.31
CA PHE A 313 17.78 15.95 2.95
C PHE A 313 19.19 15.41 2.70
N ALA A 314 20.05 15.42 3.72
CA ALA A 314 21.40 14.87 3.64
C ALA A 314 21.94 14.48 5.03
N SER A 315 22.69 13.39 5.10
CA SER A 315 23.39 12.89 6.29
C SER A 315 24.88 12.59 6.06
N ASN A 316 25.35 12.63 4.80
CA ASN A 316 26.71 12.23 4.40
C ASN A 316 27.51 13.45 3.92
N ALA A 317 27.74 14.42 4.81
CA ALA A 317 28.53 15.60 4.46
C ALA A 317 30.04 15.28 4.41
N ASN A 318 30.76 15.82 3.42
CA ASN A 318 32.22 15.77 3.40
C ASN A 318 32.76 16.89 4.30
N ILE A 319 33.43 16.50 5.39
CA ILE A 319 33.94 17.40 6.42
C ILE A 319 35.47 17.48 6.28
N SER A 320 35.99 18.62 5.81
CA SER A 320 37.42 18.82 5.61
C SER A 320 37.78 20.31 5.52
N GLY A 321 38.99 20.70 5.92
CA GLY A 321 39.49 22.07 5.70
C GLY A 321 38.61 23.20 6.26
N ASN A 322 38.02 23.02 7.44
CA ASN A 322 37.01 23.91 8.05
C ASN A 322 35.69 24.06 7.25
N LEU A 323 35.45 23.18 6.29
CA LEU A 323 34.26 23.17 5.45
C LEU A 323 33.48 21.88 5.67
N ILE A 324 32.16 22.00 5.60
CA ILE A 324 31.21 20.88 5.60
C ILE A 324 30.44 20.98 4.29
N ASN A 325 30.79 20.14 3.32
CA ASN A 325 30.14 20.10 2.01
C ASN A 325 28.99 19.10 2.05
N VAL A 326 27.77 19.60 1.98
CA VAL A 326 26.54 18.82 2.00
C VAL A 326 26.03 18.67 0.57
N ASN A 327 26.10 17.47 0.03
CA ASN A 327 25.51 17.14 -1.28
C ASN A 327 24.15 16.47 -1.07
N PHE A 328 23.10 17.02 -1.67
CA PHE A 328 21.76 16.43 -1.59
C PHE A 328 21.63 15.30 -2.62
N ARG A 329 21.19 14.12 -2.19
CA ARG A 329 21.01 12.96 -3.09
C ARG A 329 19.93 13.23 -4.16
N SER A 330 18.94 14.04 -3.81
CA SER A 330 17.96 14.60 -4.73
C SER A 330 17.87 16.10 -4.45
N PRO A 331 17.72 16.94 -5.47
CA PRO A 331 17.70 18.38 -5.25
C PRO A 331 16.58 18.79 -4.30
N VAL A 332 16.90 19.64 -3.32
CA VAL A 332 15.89 20.20 -2.43
C VAL A 332 15.09 21.24 -3.21
N VAL A 333 13.84 20.87 -3.54
CA VAL A 333 12.93 21.75 -4.29
C VAL A 333 12.33 22.79 -3.35
N ILE A 334 12.58 24.07 -3.62
CA ILE A 334 11.98 25.24 -2.95
C ILE A 334 10.84 25.75 -3.84
N PRO A 335 9.56 25.51 -3.48
CA PRO A 335 8.43 26.00 -4.26
C PRO A 335 8.31 27.53 -4.20
N ARG A 336 7.76 28.15 -5.25
CA ARG A 336 7.53 29.60 -5.28
C ARG A 336 6.61 30.03 -4.11
N ALA A 337 6.96 31.15 -3.48
CA ALA A 337 6.19 31.83 -2.42
C ALA A 337 6.10 31.11 -1.05
N LEU A 338 6.51 29.85 -0.95
CA LEU A 338 6.61 29.15 0.33
C LEU A 338 8.09 28.99 0.73
N PRO A 339 8.50 29.57 1.87
CA PRO A 339 9.85 29.35 2.39
C PRO A 339 10.01 27.89 2.82
N LYS A 340 11.23 27.36 2.72
CA LYS A 340 11.63 26.13 3.40
C LYS A 340 12.67 26.43 4.47
N VAL A 341 12.65 25.64 5.53
CA VAL A 341 13.64 25.71 6.60
C VAL A 341 14.62 24.55 6.45
N LEU A 342 15.91 24.85 6.53
CA LEU A 342 16.98 23.86 6.59
C LEU A 342 17.62 23.91 7.97
N ARG A 343 17.42 22.86 8.76
CA ARG A 343 18.03 22.67 10.08
C ARG A 343 19.32 21.89 9.93
N VAL A 344 20.43 22.49 10.33
CA VAL A 344 21.75 21.87 10.32
C VAL A 344 22.05 21.31 11.71
N LYS A 345 22.19 19.99 11.78
CA LYS A 345 22.57 19.27 12.99
C LYS A 345 23.96 18.67 12.85
N ILE A 346 24.77 18.72 13.91
CA ILE A 346 26.13 18.16 13.93
C ILE A 346 26.36 17.24 15.12
N SER A 347 27.17 16.21 14.89
CA SER A 347 27.60 15.25 15.90
C SER A 347 29.05 15.49 16.27
N PHE A 348 29.40 15.27 17.53
CA PHE A 348 30.76 15.48 18.04
C PHE A 348 31.40 14.17 18.47
N ALA A 349 32.66 13.97 18.10
CA ALA A 349 33.50 12.91 18.64
C ALA A 349 33.68 13.09 20.16
N PRO A 350 34.10 12.04 20.89
CA PRO A 350 34.65 12.20 22.23
C PRO A 350 35.81 13.23 22.26
N GLY A 351 35.86 14.00 23.34
CA GLY A 351 36.81 15.11 23.49
C GLY A 351 36.91 15.55 24.93
N GLN A 352 38.10 16.05 25.29
CA GLN A 352 38.46 16.55 26.61
C GLN A 352 38.81 18.04 26.59
N GLU A 353 38.64 18.67 25.43
CA GLU A 353 39.04 20.03 25.21
C GLU A 353 38.10 20.99 25.94
N THR A 354 38.67 22.01 26.59
CA THR A 354 37.90 23.04 27.28
C THR A 354 38.05 24.36 26.54
N ASN A 355 37.01 25.21 26.59
CA ASN A 355 36.96 26.52 25.92
C ASN A 355 37.03 26.50 24.39
N HIS A 356 36.71 25.36 23.76
CA HIS A 356 36.53 25.30 22.31
C HIS A 356 35.20 25.92 21.91
N THR A 357 35.18 26.56 20.75
CA THR A 357 33.98 27.21 20.21
C THR A 357 33.72 26.75 18.79
N VAL A 358 32.44 26.66 18.43
CA VAL A 358 32.00 26.33 17.08
C VAL A 358 30.84 27.22 16.67
N SER A 359 30.91 27.75 15.45
CA SER A 359 29.79 28.37 14.75
C SER A 359 29.78 27.84 13.32
N LEU A 360 28.59 27.60 12.76
CA LEU A 360 28.42 27.22 11.37
C LEU A 360 27.70 28.33 10.62
N GLY A 361 28.10 28.56 9.38
CA GLY A 361 27.50 29.55 8.52
C GLY A 361 27.72 29.30 7.04
N ILE A 362 27.05 30.09 6.22
CA ILE A 362 27.27 30.14 4.77
C ILE A 362 28.11 31.38 4.50
N GLN A 363 29.31 31.21 3.93
CA GLN A 363 30.28 32.30 3.84
C GLN A 363 29.95 33.23 2.66
N ALA A 364 29.54 32.68 1.53
CA ALA A 364 29.20 33.42 0.32
C ALA A 364 28.03 32.79 -0.45
N GLU A 365 27.44 33.53 -1.38
CA GLU A 365 26.37 33.05 -2.26
C GLU A 365 26.79 31.81 -3.08
N SER A 366 28.07 31.71 -3.45
CA SER A 366 28.64 30.58 -4.20
C SER A 366 28.69 29.28 -3.41
N ASP A 367 28.51 29.33 -2.09
CA ASP A 367 28.46 28.14 -1.23
C ASP A 367 27.11 27.41 -1.30
N ILE A 368 26.12 27.97 -2.03
CA ILE A 368 24.83 27.31 -2.30
C ILE A 368 24.76 27.01 -3.79
N GLN A 369 24.75 25.73 -4.15
CA GLN A 369 24.61 25.32 -5.53
C GLN A 369 23.13 25.14 -5.88
N ALA A 370 22.52 26.17 -6.45
CA ALA A 370 21.13 26.15 -6.90
C ALA A 370 21.03 26.33 -8.42
N ASP A 371 19.92 25.90 -9.02
CA ASP A 371 19.55 26.24 -10.40
C ASP A 371 18.97 27.67 -10.53
N ALA A 372 19.38 28.56 -9.62
CA ALA A 372 18.89 29.91 -9.43
C ALA A 372 20.02 30.85 -8.99
N THR A 373 19.89 32.14 -9.29
CA THR A 373 20.72 33.18 -8.65
C THR A 373 20.39 33.23 -7.16
N VAL A 374 21.40 32.97 -6.34
CA VAL A 374 21.33 33.04 -4.89
C VAL A 374 21.57 34.47 -4.43
N SER A 375 20.77 34.94 -3.49
CA SER A 375 20.87 36.27 -2.88
C SER A 375 20.71 36.18 -1.36
N GLY A 376 21.28 37.12 -0.61
CA GLY A 376 21.25 37.13 0.85
C GLY A 376 22.26 38.12 1.42
N ILE A 377 22.25 38.30 2.73
CA ILE A 377 23.26 39.09 3.44
C ILE A 377 24.33 38.13 3.94
N PHE A 378 25.38 37.90 3.15
CA PHE A 378 26.50 37.03 3.52
C PHE A 378 27.61 37.83 4.23
N PRO A 379 28.34 37.22 5.19
CA PRO A 379 28.22 35.82 5.61
C PRO A 379 27.07 35.59 6.60
N LEU A 380 26.38 34.45 6.45
CA LEU A 380 25.24 34.04 7.29
C LEU A 380 25.72 33.05 8.35
N PHE A 381 26.23 33.53 9.49
CA PHE A 381 26.65 32.67 10.61
C PHE A 381 25.61 32.59 11.72
N ALA A 382 25.40 31.37 12.22
CA ALA A 382 24.67 31.14 13.45
C ALA A 382 25.49 31.57 14.69
N ALA A 383 24.85 31.54 15.85
CA ALA A 383 25.51 31.86 17.11
C ALA A 383 26.74 30.96 17.35
N THR A 384 27.70 31.46 18.13
CA THR A 384 28.86 30.67 18.55
C THR A 384 28.52 29.85 19.79
N HIS A 385 28.69 28.53 19.70
CA HIS A 385 28.45 27.58 20.79
C HIS A 385 29.78 27.19 21.45
N LYS A 386 29.75 26.95 22.77
CA LYS A 386 30.90 26.48 23.54
C LYS A 386 30.88 24.96 23.65
N LEU A 387 32.00 24.31 23.39
CA LEU A 387 32.17 22.89 23.66
C LEU A 387 32.81 22.68 25.02
N ILE A 388 32.32 21.66 25.73
CA ILE A 388 32.83 21.24 27.03
C ILE A 388 33.13 19.75 27.04
N ALA A 389 34.20 19.37 27.75
CA ALA A 389 34.35 18.03 28.27
C ALA A 389 33.19 17.73 29.24
N ALA A 390 32.60 16.55 29.13
CA ALA A 390 31.47 16.12 29.94
C ALA A 390 31.74 14.76 30.58
N ASP A 391 32.90 14.68 31.22
CA ASP A 391 33.39 13.49 31.90
C ASP A 391 32.33 12.92 32.83
N ASN A 392 32.08 11.62 32.67
CA ASN A 392 31.16 10.84 33.50
C ASN A 392 29.70 11.36 33.54
N LEU A 393 29.32 12.27 32.64
CA LEU A 393 27.95 12.83 32.58
C LEU A 393 27.16 12.31 31.37
N ILE A 394 27.80 12.23 30.21
CA ILE A 394 27.15 11.81 28.96
C ILE A 394 27.26 10.29 28.79
N GLY A 395 26.13 9.65 28.47
CA GLY A 395 26.05 8.22 28.20
C GLY A 395 26.68 7.83 26.85
N GLN A 396 27.05 6.57 26.68
CA GLN A 396 27.45 6.01 25.38
C GLN A 396 26.68 4.73 25.11
N VAL A 397 26.01 4.65 23.96
CA VAL A 397 25.31 3.43 23.55
C VAL A 397 26.10 2.73 22.46
N ARG A 398 26.33 1.43 22.64
CA ARG A 398 26.91 0.52 21.66
C ARG A 398 25.83 -0.42 21.14
N ILE A 399 25.90 -0.74 19.86
CA ILE A 399 25.11 -1.81 19.26
C ILE A 399 25.99 -2.88 18.60
N SER A 400 25.55 -4.12 18.73
CA SER A 400 26.16 -5.30 18.09
C SER A 400 25.08 -6.19 17.48
N SER A 401 25.43 -6.94 16.43
CA SER A 401 24.54 -7.96 15.86
C SER A 401 24.76 -9.30 16.55
N GLN A 402 23.68 -10.03 16.80
CA GLN A 402 23.74 -11.41 17.27
C GLN A 402 23.49 -12.41 16.15
N THR A 403 24.15 -13.55 16.22
CA THR A 403 24.04 -14.59 15.20
C THR A 403 22.75 -15.39 15.37
N ILE A 404 21.99 -15.51 14.28
CA ILE A 404 20.90 -16.46 14.09
C ILE A 404 21.39 -17.63 13.23
N ASN A 405 22.12 -17.32 12.15
CA ASN A 405 22.73 -18.30 11.26
C ASN A 405 24.04 -17.78 10.66
N ASN A 406 24.99 -18.68 10.44
CA ASN A 406 26.29 -18.38 9.80
C ASN A 406 26.39 -18.84 8.34
N THR A 407 25.43 -19.66 7.89
CA THR A 407 25.28 -20.14 6.51
C THR A 407 23.97 -19.63 5.93
N LEU A 408 23.83 -19.60 4.60
CA LEU A 408 22.58 -19.19 3.96
C LEU A 408 21.45 -20.11 4.42
N ARG A 409 20.39 -19.52 5.01
CA ARG A 409 19.26 -20.26 5.57
C ARG A 409 18.10 -20.29 4.58
N ASP A 410 17.62 -21.47 4.21
CA ASP A 410 16.38 -21.60 3.45
C ASP A 410 15.19 -21.26 4.35
N VAL A 411 14.33 -20.36 3.88
CA VAL A 411 13.06 -20.00 4.53
C VAL A 411 11.95 -20.20 3.52
N ASN A 412 10.90 -20.91 3.93
CA ASN A 412 9.83 -21.24 3.00
C ASN A 412 8.89 -20.02 2.73
N LEU A 413 8.39 -19.88 1.50
CA LEU A 413 7.47 -18.80 1.06
C LEU A 413 6.09 -18.87 1.71
N GLY A 414 5.64 -17.88 2.46
CA GLY A 414 4.38 -17.95 3.23
C GLY A 414 4.61 -18.26 4.72
N SER A 415 5.86 -18.44 5.14
CA SER A 415 6.22 -18.48 6.56
C SER A 415 5.82 -17.17 7.25
N ARG A 416 5.19 -17.29 8.43
CA ARG A 416 4.77 -16.16 9.25
C ARG A 416 5.66 -16.01 10.47
N ASN A 417 5.90 -14.78 10.90
CA ASN A 417 6.63 -14.43 12.13
C ASN A 417 8.06 -15.03 12.18
N GLU A 418 8.72 -15.11 11.02
CA GLU A 418 10.05 -15.68 10.86
C GLU A 418 11.11 -14.76 11.46
N ALA A 419 11.98 -15.27 12.33
CA ALA A 419 13.05 -14.47 12.93
C ALA A 419 14.21 -14.27 11.95
N VAL A 420 14.52 -13.02 11.59
CA VAL A 420 15.46 -12.70 10.50
C VAL A 420 16.65 -11.85 10.93
N ALA A 421 16.55 -11.14 12.06
CA ALA A 421 17.69 -10.42 12.61
C ALA A 421 17.59 -10.24 14.13
N ARG A 422 18.74 -10.13 14.79
CA ARG A 422 18.86 -9.90 16.22
C ARG A 422 20.05 -8.99 16.51
N PHE A 423 19.84 -8.05 17.43
CA PHE A 423 20.84 -7.06 17.85
C PHE A 423 20.80 -6.85 19.36
N THR A 424 21.91 -6.38 19.92
CA THR A 424 22.01 -6.00 21.33
C THR A 424 22.36 -4.52 21.42
N LEU A 425 21.63 -3.80 22.25
CA LEU A 425 21.88 -2.41 22.63
C LEU A 425 22.45 -2.38 24.05
N GLU A 426 23.58 -1.73 24.26
CA GLU A 426 24.25 -1.64 25.55
C GLU A 426 24.65 -0.19 25.85
N GLU A 427 24.39 0.28 27.07
CA GLU A 427 24.97 1.53 27.55
C GLU A 427 26.29 1.21 28.26
N THR A 428 27.40 1.66 27.67
CA THR A 428 28.76 1.21 28.01
C THR A 428 29.51 2.15 28.95
N SER A 429 29.03 3.38 29.15
CA SER A 429 29.76 4.34 29.99
C SER A 429 29.36 4.29 31.46
N GLY A 430 28.17 3.80 31.79
CA GLY A 430 27.63 3.78 33.15
C GLY A 430 27.12 5.16 33.63
N ASN A 431 27.13 6.17 32.77
CA ASN A 431 26.90 7.56 33.19
C ASN A 431 25.42 7.92 33.31
N GLU A 432 24.59 7.50 32.36
CA GLU A 432 23.14 7.75 32.38
C GLU A 432 22.36 6.63 31.68
N ARG A 433 21.03 6.62 31.84
CA ARG A 433 20.16 5.73 31.07
C ARG A 433 19.91 6.35 29.70
N ALA A 434 19.76 5.52 28.68
CA ALA A 434 19.47 5.97 27.32
C ALA A 434 18.10 5.48 26.86
N ALA A 435 17.39 6.29 26.08
CA ALA A 435 16.16 5.92 25.41
C ALA A 435 16.34 5.93 23.90
N VAL A 436 16.02 4.81 23.25
CA VAL A 436 15.98 4.69 21.79
C VAL A 436 14.57 5.00 21.31
N SER A 437 14.44 6.04 20.50
CA SER A 437 13.15 6.52 19.96
C SER A 437 12.94 6.18 18.50
N SER A 438 13.97 5.73 17.78
CA SER A 438 13.83 5.22 16.42
C SER A 438 14.93 4.21 16.08
N LEU A 439 14.56 3.20 15.30
CA LEU A 439 15.45 2.19 14.73
C LEU A 439 15.09 1.98 13.26
N THR A 440 16.08 2.05 12.38
CA THR A 440 15.93 1.73 10.96
C THR A 440 16.83 0.57 10.58
N PHE A 441 16.24 -0.43 9.94
CA PHE A 441 16.95 -1.59 9.40
C PHE A 441 16.90 -1.54 7.88
N THR A 442 18.01 -1.81 7.23
CA THR A 442 18.13 -1.83 5.76
C THR A 442 18.32 -3.26 5.28
N ASN A 443 17.54 -3.67 4.29
CA ASN A 443 17.70 -4.94 3.61
C ASN A 443 18.91 -4.88 2.66
N TYR A 444 19.91 -5.71 2.93
CA TYR A 444 21.10 -5.94 2.13
C TYR A 444 20.99 -7.20 1.26
N GLY A 445 19.85 -7.88 1.30
CA GLY A 445 19.50 -8.96 0.38
C GLY A 445 18.85 -8.44 -0.92
N THR A 446 18.41 -9.37 -1.77
CA THR A 446 17.75 -9.08 -3.05
C THR A 446 16.22 -9.02 -2.98
N ALA A 447 15.61 -9.32 -1.83
CA ALA A 447 14.16 -9.26 -1.65
C ALA A 447 13.62 -7.84 -1.86
N ASN A 448 12.57 -7.73 -2.67
CA ASN A 448 11.88 -6.47 -2.94
C ASN A 448 10.96 -6.08 -1.76
N ASP A 449 10.49 -4.83 -1.77
CA ASP A 449 9.68 -4.31 -0.68
C ASP A 449 8.37 -5.07 -0.45
N ASN A 450 7.80 -5.66 -1.51
CA ASN A 450 6.55 -6.41 -1.51
C ASN A 450 6.77 -7.93 -1.37
N ASP A 451 8.00 -8.40 -1.23
CA ASP A 451 8.27 -9.84 -1.03
C ASP A 451 7.96 -10.28 0.41
N VAL A 452 7.83 -9.30 1.32
CA VAL A 452 7.67 -9.48 2.77
C VAL A 452 6.65 -8.50 3.35
N GLU A 453 6.02 -8.87 4.47
CA GLU A 453 5.09 -7.99 5.20
C GLU A 453 5.18 -8.17 6.73
N ASN A 454 4.43 -7.35 7.46
CA ASN A 454 4.22 -7.44 8.91
C ASN A 454 5.54 -7.54 9.72
N ILE A 455 6.48 -6.66 9.40
CA ILE A 455 7.80 -6.60 10.02
C ILE A 455 7.64 -6.09 11.45
N SER A 456 7.86 -6.99 12.41
CA SER A 456 7.60 -6.78 13.82
C SER A 456 8.91 -6.68 14.60
N LEU A 457 9.05 -5.62 15.39
CA LEU A 457 10.18 -5.40 16.28
C LEU A 457 9.82 -5.84 17.70
N TYR A 458 10.61 -6.78 18.21
CA TYR A 458 10.50 -7.27 19.57
C TYR A 458 11.66 -6.75 20.41
N ARG A 459 11.37 -6.36 21.65
CA ARG A 459 12.35 -6.17 22.72
C ARG A 459 12.27 -7.37 23.65
N ASP A 460 13.36 -8.13 23.71
CA ASP A 460 13.42 -9.46 24.34
C ASP A 460 12.36 -10.41 23.74
N ARG A 461 11.12 -10.36 24.26
CA ARG A 461 9.96 -11.12 23.76
C ARG A 461 8.68 -10.29 23.61
N ALA A 462 8.71 -9.01 24.00
CA ALA A 462 7.56 -8.12 23.90
C ALA A 462 7.56 -7.39 22.55
N LEU A 463 6.44 -7.41 21.84
CA LEU A 463 6.25 -6.61 20.63
C LEU A 463 6.23 -5.12 21.00
N ILE A 464 7.10 -4.33 20.39
CA ILE A 464 7.23 -2.88 20.69
C ILE A 464 6.94 -1.99 19.47
N GLY A 465 6.91 -2.54 18.27
CA GLY A 465 6.56 -1.82 17.05
C GLY A 465 6.36 -2.77 15.87
N ALA A 466 5.61 -2.32 14.86
CA ALA A 466 5.40 -3.05 13.62
C ALA A 466 5.36 -2.08 12.44
N VAL A 467 5.93 -2.50 11.31
CA VAL A 467 5.82 -1.84 10.01
C VAL A 467 5.21 -2.83 9.02
N ARG A 468 4.28 -2.35 8.20
CA ARG A 468 3.52 -3.23 7.30
C ARG A 468 4.38 -3.82 6.18
N SER A 469 5.28 -3.04 5.61
CA SER A 469 6.15 -3.43 4.49
C SER A 469 7.45 -2.64 4.56
N LEU A 470 8.42 -3.03 3.75
CA LEU A 470 9.60 -2.20 3.52
C LEU A 470 9.23 -0.96 2.70
N GLN A 471 10.06 0.07 2.81
CA GLN A 471 10.03 1.25 1.96
C GLN A 471 11.46 1.54 1.48
N ASN A 472 11.70 1.39 0.18
CA ASN A 472 13.01 1.50 -0.45
C ASN A 472 14.06 0.61 0.25
N GLY A 473 13.69 -0.65 0.53
CA GLY A 473 14.52 -1.63 1.21
C GLY A 473 14.69 -1.39 2.71
N LYS A 474 13.97 -0.45 3.33
CA LYS A 474 14.12 -0.11 4.76
C LYS A 474 12.88 -0.41 5.59
N ALA A 475 13.10 -0.84 6.83
CA ALA A 475 12.10 -0.96 7.88
C ALA A 475 12.42 0.05 8.99
N THR A 476 11.64 1.12 9.09
CA THR A 476 11.83 2.19 10.10
C THR A 476 10.75 2.12 11.16
N PHE A 477 11.18 1.99 12.41
CA PHE A 477 10.31 1.99 13.59
C PHE A 477 10.37 3.33 14.30
N ASN A 478 9.21 3.96 14.50
CA ASN A 478 9.05 5.09 15.41
C ASN A 478 8.65 4.56 16.79
N LEU A 479 9.50 4.76 17.77
CA LEU A 479 9.38 4.26 19.14
C LEU A 479 9.23 5.42 20.14
N THR A 480 8.77 6.59 19.70
CA THR A 480 8.63 7.76 20.58
C THR A 480 7.69 7.48 21.75
N ASP A 481 6.57 6.79 21.49
CA ASP A 481 5.57 6.43 22.50
C ASP A 481 5.90 5.14 23.27
N ASN A 482 6.78 4.30 22.72
CA ASN A 482 7.20 3.00 23.28
C ASN A 482 8.72 2.81 23.19
N ASN A 483 9.46 3.75 23.80
CA ASN A 483 10.91 3.78 23.67
C ASN A 483 11.57 2.52 24.26
N ILE A 484 12.75 2.19 23.73
CA ILE A 484 13.61 1.18 24.34
C ILE A 484 14.50 1.89 25.33
N THR A 485 14.25 1.70 26.63
CA THR A 485 15.15 2.20 27.66
C THR A 485 16.28 1.20 27.87
N VAL A 486 17.51 1.63 27.56
CA VAL A 486 18.75 0.90 27.87
C VAL A 486 19.26 1.41 29.21
N ALA A 487 19.27 0.52 30.21
CA ALA A 487 19.79 0.84 31.52
C ALA A 487 21.32 0.66 31.56
N LYS A 488 21.95 1.34 32.50
CA LYS A 488 23.41 1.30 32.72
C LYS A 488 23.87 -0.14 32.89
N ASN A 489 24.86 -0.57 32.11
CA ASN A 489 25.45 -1.92 32.19
C ASN A 489 24.42 -3.06 32.09
N SER A 490 23.26 -2.82 31.48
CA SER A 490 22.19 -3.81 31.30
C SER A 490 21.78 -3.83 29.84
N PRO A 491 22.44 -4.67 29.02
CA PRO A 491 22.13 -4.79 27.61
C PRO A 491 20.68 -5.20 27.35
N VAL A 492 20.12 -4.74 26.23
CA VAL A 492 18.76 -5.04 25.79
C VAL A 492 18.82 -5.73 24.43
N GLU A 493 18.12 -6.86 24.28
CA GLU A 493 18.01 -7.54 22.99
C GLU A 493 16.83 -6.98 22.18
N VAL A 494 17.06 -6.75 20.90
CA VAL A 494 16.01 -6.49 19.92
C VAL A 494 16.07 -7.52 18.80
N SER A 495 14.90 -7.97 18.34
CA SER A 495 14.79 -8.90 17.22
C SER A 495 13.72 -8.49 16.22
N LEU A 496 13.99 -8.78 14.95
CA LEU A 496 13.04 -8.62 13.87
C LEU A 496 12.42 -9.95 13.50
N LYS A 497 11.09 -9.96 13.42
CA LYS A 497 10.31 -11.05 12.85
C LYS A 497 9.44 -10.55 11.71
N ILE A 498 9.21 -11.38 10.71
CA ILE A 498 8.62 -10.95 9.45
C ILE A 498 7.77 -12.06 8.81
N ASP A 499 6.77 -11.69 8.04
CA ASP A 499 6.03 -12.63 7.18
C ASP A 499 6.65 -12.62 5.78
N ILE A 500 6.97 -13.79 5.25
CA ILE A 500 7.52 -13.96 3.89
C ILE A 500 6.36 -14.28 2.95
N LEU A 501 6.17 -13.52 1.87
CA LEU A 501 5.04 -13.68 0.96
C LEU A 501 5.44 -14.37 -0.35
N GLN A 502 6.42 -13.79 -1.05
CA GLN A 502 6.80 -14.15 -2.43
C GLN A 502 8.30 -13.92 -2.67
N GLY A 503 8.72 -14.00 -3.93
CA GLY A 503 10.11 -13.76 -4.33
C GLY A 503 10.98 -15.02 -4.21
N GLU A 504 10.57 -16.14 -4.81
CA GLU A 504 11.38 -17.37 -4.84
C GLU A 504 12.81 -17.07 -5.31
N GLY A 505 13.80 -17.49 -4.53
CA GLY A 505 15.22 -17.24 -4.78
C GLY A 505 15.75 -15.88 -4.29
N SER A 506 14.87 -14.94 -3.92
CA SER A 506 15.28 -13.68 -3.29
C SER A 506 15.89 -13.94 -1.91
N THR A 507 16.83 -13.09 -1.50
CA THR A 507 17.44 -13.17 -0.17
C THR A 507 17.06 -12.00 0.72
N LEU A 508 17.00 -12.21 2.02
CA LEU A 508 16.74 -11.19 3.02
C LEU A 508 17.90 -11.14 4.02
N LYS A 509 18.41 -9.93 4.29
CA LYS A 509 19.45 -9.69 5.29
C LYS A 509 19.28 -8.28 5.85
N PHE A 510 18.91 -8.15 7.12
CA PHE A 510 18.79 -6.82 7.74
C PHE A 510 20.10 -6.40 8.42
N VAL A 511 20.51 -5.17 8.13
CA VAL A 511 21.63 -4.50 8.78
C VAL A 511 21.18 -3.13 9.29
N ILE A 512 21.95 -2.55 10.20
CA ILE A 512 21.87 -1.13 10.52
C ILE A 512 22.98 -0.44 9.76
N ASP A 513 22.61 0.40 8.79
CA ASP A 513 23.52 0.90 7.76
C ASP A 513 24.50 1.94 8.32
N SER A 514 24.03 2.76 9.25
CA SER A 514 24.78 3.87 9.85
C SER A 514 24.34 4.16 11.29
N ALA A 515 25.15 4.90 12.05
CA ALA A 515 24.77 5.36 13.40
C ALA A 515 23.50 6.21 13.39
N ASP A 516 23.24 6.85 12.26
CA ASP A 516 22.13 7.76 11.98
C ASP A 516 20.77 7.05 11.85
N ASP A 517 20.78 5.74 11.62
CA ASP A 517 19.59 4.88 11.59
C ASP A 517 19.05 4.59 13.00
N ILE A 518 19.72 5.07 14.05
CA ILE A 518 19.35 4.90 15.45
C ILE A 518 19.25 6.28 16.10
N GLN A 519 18.12 6.57 16.75
CA GLN A 519 17.94 7.82 17.50
C GLN A 519 17.94 7.52 18.99
N VAL A 520 18.96 8.01 19.69
CA VAL A 520 19.20 7.75 21.12
C VAL A 520 19.31 9.05 21.89
N ARG A 521 18.61 9.13 23.02
CA ARG A 521 18.64 10.28 23.93
C ARG A 521 18.99 9.86 25.36
N GLY A 522 19.92 10.55 25.98
CA GLY A 522 20.23 10.43 27.40
C GLY A 522 19.07 10.96 28.24
N LEU A 523 18.60 10.17 29.20
CA LEU A 523 17.44 10.50 30.03
C LEU A 523 17.77 11.44 31.18
N THR A 524 19.05 11.56 31.57
CA THR A 524 19.46 12.43 32.67
C THR A 524 19.87 13.80 32.16
N GLN A 525 20.74 13.86 31.15
CA GLN A 525 21.25 15.12 30.63
C GLN A 525 20.42 15.67 29.46
N GLY A 526 19.56 14.85 28.86
CA GLY A 526 18.64 15.27 27.80
C GLY A 526 19.29 15.48 26.43
N PHE A 527 20.59 15.20 26.29
CA PHE A 527 21.33 15.24 25.02
C PHE A 527 21.12 13.96 24.20
N ASN A 528 21.22 14.09 22.88
CA ASN A 528 21.27 12.94 22.00
C ASN A 528 22.66 12.31 22.07
N LEU A 529 22.72 10.98 22.11
CA LEU A 529 23.96 10.23 22.33
C LEU A 529 24.52 9.74 20.99
N VAL A 530 25.85 9.73 20.87
CA VAL A 530 26.51 9.05 19.75
C VAL A 530 26.36 7.54 19.95
N VAL A 531 25.97 6.85 18.87
CA VAL A 531 25.91 5.39 18.85
C VAL A 531 27.21 4.82 18.30
N ALA A 532 27.89 4.03 19.13
CA ALA A 532 29.07 3.29 18.74
C ALA A 532 28.69 1.94 18.13
N SER A 533 29.49 1.47 17.19
CA SER A 533 29.40 0.11 16.64
C SER A 533 30.45 -0.81 17.28
N ALA A 534 30.09 -2.07 17.52
CA ALA A 534 31.08 -3.11 17.80
C ALA A 534 31.95 -3.47 16.58
N ASP A 535 31.34 -3.51 15.40
CA ASP A 535 31.90 -4.18 14.21
C ASP A 535 32.12 -3.22 13.01
N ASN A 536 32.15 -1.91 13.27
CA ASN A 536 31.94 -0.84 12.28
C ASN A 536 30.54 -0.87 11.64
N PHE A 537 30.08 0.27 11.14
CA PHE A 537 28.87 0.31 10.32
C PHE A 537 29.22 -0.10 8.87
N PRO A 538 28.34 -0.84 8.17
CA PRO A 538 27.02 -1.35 8.58
C PRO A 538 27.07 -2.55 9.56
N ILE A 539 26.25 -2.51 10.62
CA ILE A 539 26.20 -3.55 11.66
C ILE A 539 25.24 -4.67 11.24
N GLY A 540 25.69 -5.92 11.34
CA GLY A 540 24.94 -7.10 10.92
C GLY A 540 25.44 -7.73 9.62
N GLN A 541 26.53 -7.22 9.04
CA GLN A 541 27.17 -7.90 7.91
C GLN A 541 27.83 -9.23 8.31
N GLY A 542 28.38 -9.30 9.52
CA GLY A 542 29.12 -10.46 10.01
C GLY A 542 30.41 -10.73 9.23
N ALA A 543 31.06 -11.86 9.53
CA ALA A 543 32.32 -12.26 8.90
C ALA A 543 32.14 -12.85 7.48
N SER A 544 30.91 -13.19 7.08
CA SER A 544 30.59 -13.69 5.73
C SER A 544 29.29 -13.09 5.20
N ASP A 545 29.12 -13.04 3.88
CA ASP A 545 27.88 -12.54 3.27
C ASP A 545 26.63 -13.31 3.76
N ASN A 546 26.77 -14.59 4.08
CA ASN A 546 25.70 -15.47 4.54
C ASN A 546 25.28 -15.25 6.00
N TYR A 547 26.01 -14.43 6.76
CA TYR A 547 25.67 -14.13 8.15
C TYR A 547 24.25 -13.53 8.25
N ASN A 548 23.38 -14.17 9.04
CA ASN A 548 21.97 -13.82 9.20
C ASN A 548 21.21 -13.61 7.88
N LYS A 549 21.65 -14.25 6.80
CA LYS A 549 21.02 -14.17 5.48
C LYS A 549 20.06 -15.34 5.29
N ALA A 550 18.84 -15.03 4.86
CA ALA A 550 17.84 -16.01 4.47
C ALA A 550 17.65 -15.98 2.95
N VAL A 551 17.33 -17.11 2.34
CA VAL A 551 16.86 -17.22 0.94
C VAL A 551 15.47 -17.82 0.92
N PHE A 552 14.60 -17.25 0.11
CA PHE A 552 13.22 -17.70 0.00
C PHE A 552 13.14 -18.91 -0.91
N ARG A 553 12.59 -20.00 -0.39
CA ARG A 553 12.40 -21.25 -1.12
C ARG A 553 10.94 -21.62 -1.14
N ARG A 554 10.52 -22.24 -2.23
CA ARG A 554 9.25 -22.94 -2.26
C ARG A 554 9.44 -24.33 -1.69
N ALA A 555 8.56 -24.75 -0.80
CA ALA A 555 8.49 -26.15 -0.42
C ALA A 555 7.80 -26.95 -1.56
N GLY A 556 8.32 -28.14 -1.85
CA GLY A 556 7.86 -28.93 -3.00
C GLY A 556 6.40 -29.35 -2.87
N VAL A 557 5.62 -29.08 -3.93
CA VAL A 557 4.28 -29.67 -4.12
C VAL A 557 4.40 -30.75 -5.18
N GLY A 558 4.05 -31.98 -4.82
CA GLY A 558 3.98 -33.10 -5.74
C GLY A 558 2.54 -33.50 -6.01
N PHE A 559 2.23 -33.85 -7.25
CA PHE A 559 0.93 -34.38 -7.64
C PHE A 559 1.17 -35.64 -8.48
N PHE A 560 0.74 -36.79 -7.96
CA PHE A 560 1.12 -38.09 -8.49
C PHE A 560 -0.12 -38.96 -8.70
N ALA A 561 -0.12 -39.74 -9.77
CA ALA A 561 -1.07 -40.84 -9.87
C ALA A 561 -0.70 -41.92 -8.83
N SER A 562 -1.73 -42.51 -8.22
CA SER A 562 -1.58 -43.59 -7.25
C SER A 562 -2.42 -44.78 -7.70
N SER A 563 -2.01 -45.98 -7.28
CA SER A 563 -2.68 -47.22 -7.69
C SER A 563 -4.02 -47.38 -6.97
N LEU A 564 -5.05 -47.76 -7.74
CA LEU A 564 -6.30 -48.27 -7.17
C LEU A 564 -6.13 -49.75 -6.78
N THR A 565 -6.97 -50.22 -5.86
CA THR A 565 -7.08 -51.63 -5.49
C THR A 565 -7.74 -52.44 -6.61
N ASP A 566 -7.62 -53.77 -6.58
CA ASP A 566 -8.18 -54.62 -7.65
C ASP A 566 -9.71 -54.50 -7.75
N SER A 567 -10.41 -54.39 -6.63
CA SER A 567 -11.87 -54.17 -6.61
C SER A 567 -12.31 -52.81 -7.15
N GLU A 568 -11.41 -51.82 -7.19
CA GLU A 568 -11.69 -50.48 -7.73
C GLU A 568 -11.30 -50.37 -9.21
N ARG A 569 -10.57 -51.35 -9.77
CA ARG A 569 -10.13 -51.37 -11.17
C ARG A 569 -11.22 -51.85 -12.12
N GLU A 570 -12.12 -52.68 -11.64
CA GLU A 570 -13.21 -53.24 -12.41
C GLU A 570 -14.36 -52.25 -12.45
N ILE A 571 -14.64 -51.71 -13.63
CA ILE A 571 -15.73 -50.75 -13.84
C ILE A 571 -16.76 -51.36 -14.78
N PHE A 572 -18.04 -51.21 -14.45
CA PHE A 572 -19.13 -51.82 -15.20
C PHE A 572 -19.95 -50.78 -15.95
N ARG A 573 -20.48 -51.14 -17.12
CA ARG A 573 -21.41 -50.27 -17.88
C ARG A 573 -22.54 -49.75 -16.97
N GLY A 574 -22.86 -48.47 -17.09
CA GLY A 574 -23.95 -47.82 -16.33
C GLY A 574 -23.67 -47.61 -14.84
N GLN A 575 -22.50 -48.04 -14.34
CA GLN A 575 -22.17 -47.95 -12.92
C GLN A 575 -21.97 -46.48 -12.50
N ASP A 576 -22.76 -46.05 -11.52
CA ASP A 576 -22.67 -44.74 -10.89
C ASP A 576 -21.54 -44.66 -9.86
N ASN A 577 -21.08 -43.43 -9.58
CA ASN A 577 -20.06 -43.13 -8.56
C ASN A 577 -18.76 -43.96 -8.70
N THR A 578 -18.36 -44.23 -9.92
CA THR A 578 -17.22 -45.09 -10.24
C THR A 578 -15.90 -44.30 -10.17
N ILE A 579 -14.88 -44.85 -9.53
CA ILE A 579 -13.57 -44.19 -9.40
C ILE A 579 -12.73 -44.51 -10.64
N PHE A 580 -12.48 -43.52 -11.49
CA PHE A 580 -11.69 -43.68 -12.71
C PHE A 580 -10.20 -43.44 -12.50
N ALA A 581 -9.82 -42.66 -11.49
CA ALA A 581 -8.43 -42.44 -11.14
C ALA A 581 -8.28 -41.95 -9.69
N GLN A 582 -7.10 -42.20 -9.13
CA GLN A 582 -6.69 -41.74 -7.81
C GLN A 582 -5.37 -40.97 -7.90
N PHE A 583 -5.33 -39.79 -7.31
CA PHE A 583 -4.15 -38.92 -7.30
C PHE A 583 -3.77 -38.54 -5.87
N GLU A 584 -2.49 -38.62 -5.54
CA GLU A 584 -1.95 -38.17 -4.26
C GLU A 584 -1.32 -36.79 -4.45
N LEU A 585 -1.77 -35.80 -3.67
CA LEU A 585 -1.17 -34.48 -3.62
C LEU A 585 -0.29 -34.40 -2.38
N ARG A 586 1.02 -34.28 -2.53
CA ARG A 586 1.97 -34.12 -1.43
C ARG A 586 2.34 -32.66 -1.28
N ASN A 587 1.90 -32.04 -0.20
CA ASN A 587 2.22 -30.66 0.12
C ASN A 587 3.23 -30.59 1.26
N ALA A 588 4.49 -30.24 0.98
CA ALA A 588 5.49 -30.07 2.02
C ALA A 588 5.40 -28.67 2.64
N GLY A 589 5.31 -28.58 3.96
CA GLY A 589 5.72 -27.40 4.72
C GLY A 589 4.79 -26.19 4.80
N GLN A 590 3.81 -25.98 3.91
CA GLN A 590 3.08 -24.69 3.84
C GLN A 590 1.62 -24.85 3.43
N ASP A 591 0.71 -23.98 3.91
CA ASP A 591 -0.66 -23.98 3.42
C ASP A 591 -0.70 -23.52 1.94
N ILE A 592 -1.36 -24.30 1.09
CA ILE A 592 -1.55 -23.96 -0.33
C ILE A 592 -3.05 -23.91 -0.69
N TYR A 593 -3.35 -23.19 -1.77
CA TYR A 593 -4.72 -23.01 -2.26
C TYR A 593 -4.77 -23.37 -3.75
N LEU A 594 -5.46 -24.45 -4.07
CA LEU A 594 -5.56 -24.94 -5.44
C LEU A 594 -6.36 -23.96 -6.30
N GLN A 595 -5.80 -23.58 -7.45
CA GLN A 595 -6.38 -22.57 -8.33
C GLN A 595 -7.06 -23.23 -9.53
N ARG A 596 -6.30 -23.97 -10.34
CA ARG A 596 -6.79 -24.56 -11.59
C ARG A 596 -6.18 -25.92 -11.84
N LEU A 597 -6.87 -26.72 -12.65
CA LEU A 597 -6.46 -28.05 -13.05
C LEU A 597 -6.81 -28.27 -14.52
N LYS A 598 -5.84 -28.74 -15.31
CA LYS A 598 -6.14 -29.25 -16.65
C LYS A 598 -6.46 -30.74 -16.55
N LEU A 599 -7.64 -31.15 -17.00
CA LEU A 599 -8.12 -32.52 -16.95
C LEU A 599 -8.52 -33.02 -18.35
N GLN A 600 -8.09 -34.23 -18.70
CA GLN A 600 -8.50 -34.95 -19.89
C GLN A 600 -9.09 -36.29 -19.51
N VAL A 601 -10.14 -36.69 -20.23
CA VAL A 601 -10.58 -38.08 -20.29
C VAL A 601 -10.12 -38.65 -21.63
N GLU A 602 -9.10 -39.50 -21.60
CA GLU A 602 -8.67 -40.23 -22.78
C GLU A 602 -9.51 -41.50 -22.95
N LYS A 603 -9.83 -41.80 -24.21
CA LYS A 603 -10.72 -42.89 -24.60
C LYS A 603 -9.99 -43.86 -25.50
N PHE A 604 -10.20 -45.15 -25.29
CA PHE A 604 -9.56 -46.22 -26.05
C PHE A 604 -10.59 -47.26 -26.51
N ASN A 605 -10.24 -48.05 -27.52
CA ASN A 605 -11.05 -49.16 -28.03
C ASN A 605 -12.50 -48.77 -28.39
N GLY A 606 -12.69 -47.56 -28.95
CA GLY A 606 -14.01 -47.07 -29.37
C GLY A 606 -14.94 -46.65 -28.24
N ALA A 607 -14.40 -46.34 -27.06
CA ALA A 607 -15.20 -45.93 -25.91
C ALA A 607 -16.02 -44.64 -26.18
N PRO A 608 -17.31 -44.60 -25.76
CA PRO A 608 -18.16 -43.42 -25.91
C PRO A 608 -17.70 -42.25 -25.01
N ASP A 609 -18.19 -41.05 -25.29
CA ASP A 609 -17.97 -39.89 -24.42
C ASP A 609 -18.64 -40.07 -23.05
N ILE A 610 -18.10 -39.41 -22.03
CA ILE A 610 -18.73 -39.39 -20.71
C ILE A 610 -20.03 -38.59 -20.79
N ALA A 611 -21.14 -39.21 -20.39
CA ALA A 611 -22.49 -38.67 -20.53
C ALA A 611 -22.95 -37.82 -19.32
N ASP A 612 -22.16 -37.81 -18.24
CA ASP A 612 -22.46 -37.16 -16.96
C ASP A 612 -21.27 -36.34 -16.46
N ASP A 613 -21.52 -35.46 -15.49
CA ASP A 613 -20.50 -34.61 -14.93
C ASP A 613 -19.45 -35.39 -14.14
N ILE A 614 -18.21 -34.92 -14.18
CA ILE A 614 -17.06 -35.55 -13.54
C ILE A 614 -16.82 -34.85 -12.20
N SER A 615 -16.73 -35.62 -11.11
CA SER A 615 -16.48 -35.06 -9.78
C SER A 615 -15.06 -35.35 -9.32
N LEU A 616 -14.36 -34.32 -8.87
CA LEU A 616 -13.11 -34.46 -8.13
C LEU A 616 -13.41 -34.42 -6.64
N MET A 617 -13.05 -35.47 -5.91
CA MET A 617 -13.47 -35.69 -4.53
C MET A 617 -12.29 -36.09 -3.65
N GLU A 618 -12.21 -35.58 -2.43
CA GLU A 618 -11.23 -36.05 -1.45
C GLU A 618 -11.66 -37.42 -0.88
N LYS A 619 -10.72 -38.39 -0.82
CA LYS A 619 -10.98 -39.80 -0.53
C LYS A 619 -11.58 -40.04 0.87
N ILE A 620 -11.09 -39.35 1.89
CA ILE A 620 -11.42 -39.61 3.30
C ILE A 620 -12.68 -38.83 3.70
N SER A 621 -12.71 -37.52 3.46
CA SER A 621 -13.81 -36.62 3.81
C SER A 621 -15.01 -36.75 2.88
N ARG A 622 -14.79 -37.27 1.65
CA ARG A 622 -15.79 -37.31 0.56
C ARG A 622 -16.27 -35.93 0.13
N GLU A 623 -15.53 -34.88 0.47
CA GLU A 623 -15.79 -33.53 -0.01
C GLU A 623 -15.55 -33.46 -1.52
N VAL A 624 -16.54 -32.95 -2.26
CA VAL A 624 -16.39 -32.63 -3.69
C VAL A 624 -15.62 -31.32 -3.81
N ILE A 625 -14.39 -31.40 -4.32
CA ILE A 625 -13.51 -30.25 -4.57
C ILE A 625 -14.06 -29.44 -5.75
N VAL A 626 -14.46 -30.12 -6.82
CA VAL A 626 -15.04 -29.49 -8.01
C VAL A 626 -15.85 -30.50 -8.84
N THR A 627 -16.88 -30.01 -9.51
CA THR A 627 -17.61 -30.74 -10.56
C THR A 627 -17.27 -30.14 -11.92
N VAL A 628 -16.91 -30.99 -12.88
CA VAL A 628 -16.54 -30.64 -14.24
C VAL A 628 -17.69 -31.04 -15.16
N ASP A 629 -18.27 -30.05 -15.82
CA ASP A 629 -19.31 -30.25 -16.82
C ASP A 629 -18.82 -31.19 -17.94
N LYS A 630 -19.63 -32.20 -18.26
CA LYS A 630 -19.34 -33.23 -19.27
C LYS A 630 -18.92 -32.68 -20.63
N GLU A 631 -19.51 -31.58 -21.08
CA GLU A 631 -19.25 -30.98 -22.39
C GLU A 631 -17.80 -30.50 -22.51
N ARG A 632 -17.16 -30.20 -21.37
CA ARG A 632 -15.77 -29.71 -21.31
C ARG A 632 -14.72 -30.79 -21.58
N THR A 633 -15.11 -32.06 -21.50
CA THR A 633 -14.22 -33.21 -21.75
C THR A 633 -14.63 -34.05 -22.96
N ARG A 634 -15.77 -33.71 -23.59
CA ARG A 634 -16.32 -34.41 -24.77
C ARG A 634 -15.30 -34.46 -25.90
N GLY A 635 -15.23 -35.59 -26.60
CA GLY A 635 -14.28 -35.81 -27.70
C GLY A 635 -12.82 -35.89 -27.26
N GLY A 636 -12.55 -36.04 -25.96
CA GLY A 636 -11.19 -36.08 -25.40
C GLY A 636 -10.53 -34.70 -25.26
N VAL A 637 -11.32 -33.63 -25.18
CA VAL A 637 -10.84 -32.26 -24.99
C VAL A 637 -10.25 -32.08 -23.59
N MET A 638 -9.22 -31.22 -23.48
CA MET A 638 -8.64 -30.77 -22.22
C MET A 638 -9.55 -29.73 -21.56
N ALA A 639 -10.15 -30.07 -20.42
CA ALA A 639 -10.88 -29.13 -19.58
C ALA A 639 -9.92 -28.35 -18.67
N ASP A 640 -9.96 -27.01 -18.69
CA ASP A 640 -9.23 -26.16 -17.73
C ASP A 640 -10.14 -25.70 -16.58
N VAL A 641 -10.09 -26.43 -15.48
CA VAL A 641 -11.05 -26.40 -14.37
C VAL A 641 -10.58 -25.45 -13.27
N ASN A 642 -11.48 -24.60 -12.75
CA ASN A 642 -11.21 -23.76 -11.58
C ASN A 642 -11.53 -24.56 -10.30
N LEU A 643 -10.59 -24.61 -9.37
CA LEU A 643 -10.68 -25.34 -8.09
C LEU A 643 -11.12 -24.47 -6.91
N GLY A 644 -11.50 -23.21 -7.15
CA GLY A 644 -12.19 -22.37 -6.16
C GLY A 644 -11.36 -22.02 -4.92
N ASN A 645 -10.03 -21.98 -5.01
CA ASN A 645 -9.12 -21.79 -3.87
C ASN A 645 -9.25 -22.88 -2.80
N HIS A 646 -9.52 -24.13 -3.20
CA HIS A 646 -9.59 -25.23 -2.23
C HIS A 646 -8.26 -25.34 -1.45
N LYS A 647 -8.34 -25.28 -0.12
CA LYS A 647 -7.19 -25.20 0.78
C LYS A 647 -6.62 -26.58 1.07
N ILE A 648 -5.31 -26.75 0.89
CA ILE A 648 -4.54 -27.89 1.39
C ILE A 648 -3.62 -27.41 2.52
N ALA A 649 -3.75 -28.02 3.69
CA ALA A 649 -2.93 -27.66 4.85
C ALA A 649 -1.45 -28.04 4.66
N ALA A 650 -0.55 -27.32 5.32
CA ALA A 650 0.87 -27.63 5.40
C ALA A 650 1.11 -29.08 5.84
N ASN A 651 2.01 -29.79 5.15
CA ASN A 651 2.37 -31.19 5.39
C ASN A 651 1.22 -32.19 5.15
N ALA A 652 0.10 -31.78 4.56
CA ALA A 652 -0.98 -32.69 4.20
C ALA A 652 -0.64 -33.46 2.91
N ALA A 653 -1.14 -34.69 2.83
CA ALA A 653 -1.01 -35.55 1.67
C ALA A 653 -2.38 -36.12 1.22
N PRO A 654 -3.37 -35.27 0.88
CA PRO A 654 -4.71 -35.77 0.55
C PRO A 654 -4.71 -36.59 -0.74
N THR A 655 -5.63 -37.56 -0.77
CA THR A 655 -5.87 -38.38 -1.94
C THR A 655 -7.14 -37.89 -2.64
N ILE A 656 -7.04 -37.56 -3.92
CA ILE A 656 -8.12 -37.05 -4.75
C ILE A 656 -8.58 -38.16 -5.70
N TRP A 657 -9.87 -38.44 -5.69
CA TRP A 657 -10.55 -39.32 -6.63
C TRP A 657 -11.18 -38.54 -7.76
N VAL A 658 -11.12 -39.11 -8.95
CA VAL A 658 -11.91 -38.70 -10.10
C VAL A 658 -13.05 -39.68 -10.26
N VAL A 659 -14.26 -39.23 -9.99
CA VAL A 659 -15.48 -40.03 -9.91
C VAL A 659 -16.37 -39.71 -11.11
N ILE A 660 -16.79 -40.74 -11.83
CA ILE A 660 -17.50 -40.65 -13.11
C ILE A 660 -18.59 -41.73 -13.17
N LYS A 661 -19.73 -41.45 -13.80
CA LYS A 661 -20.67 -42.49 -14.22
C LYS A 661 -20.17 -43.17 -15.49
N VAL A 662 -20.09 -44.50 -15.50
CA VAL A 662 -19.70 -45.24 -16.71
C VAL A 662 -20.84 -45.13 -17.74
N PRO A 663 -20.57 -44.73 -19.00
CA PRO A 663 -21.62 -44.56 -20.01
C PRO A 663 -22.48 -45.81 -20.22
N GLU A 664 -23.78 -45.61 -20.44
CA GLU A 664 -24.78 -46.68 -20.63
C GLU A 664 -24.62 -47.42 -21.98
N ASP A 665 -23.95 -46.81 -22.95
CA ASP A 665 -23.66 -47.41 -24.26
C ASP A 665 -22.25 -48.04 -24.33
N ALA A 666 -21.49 -48.00 -23.23
CA ALA A 666 -20.15 -48.58 -23.17
C ALA A 666 -20.18 -50.11 -23.36
N GLN A 667 -19.23 -50.62 -24.13
CA GLN A 667 -19.07 -52.03 -24.47
C GLN A 667 -17.89 -52.65 -23.71
N SER A 668 -17.89 -53.97 -23.59
CA SER A 668 -16.76 -54.69 -22.99
C SER A 668 -15.48 -54.37 -23.77
N ASN A 669 -14.38 -54.17 -23.06
CA ASN A 669 -13.07 -53.75 -23.60
C ASN A 669 -12.97 -52.27 -24.00
N ASN A 670 -14.04 -51.46 -23.95
CA ASN A 670 -13.87 -50.01 -23.91
C ASN A 670 -12.99 -49.64 -22.72
N SER A 671 -12.19 -48.58 -22.86
CA SER A 671 -11.31 -48.17 -21.76
C SER A 671 -11.11 -46.67 -21.69
N TYR A 672 -10.88 -46.18 -20.48
CA TYR A 672 -10.68 -44.77 -20.17
C TYR A 672 -9.41 -44.56 -19.37
N ARG A 673 -8.76 -43.41 -19.54
CA ARG A 673 -7.65 -42.98 -18.69
C ARG A 673 -7.81 -41.50 -18.35
N ILE A 674 -7.64 -41.15 -17.08
CA ILE A 674 -7.64 -39.75 -16.67
C ILE A 674 -6.22 -39.20 -16.76
N ASN A 675 -6.04 -38.08 -17.45
CA ASN A 675 -4.78 -37.38 -17.57
C ASN A 675 -4.90 -35.97 -16.98
N ILE A 676 -4.03 -35.64 -16.04
CA ILE A 676 -3.92 -34.31 -15.44
C ILE A 676 -2.51 -33.78 -15.72
N PRO A 677 -2.30 -33.06 -16.84
CA PRO A 677 -1.00 -32.52 -17.19
C PRO A 677 -0.55 -31.33 -16.34
N GLU A 678 -1.48 -30.63 -15.70
CA GLU A 678 -1.18 -29.37 -15.03
C GLU A 678 -2.09 -29.12 -13.81
N LEU A 679 -1.48 -28.76 -12.69
CA LEU A 679 -2.14 -28.27 -11.49
C LEU A 679 -1.51 -26.94 -11.07
N SER A 680 -2.33 -25.91 -10.88
CA SER A 680 -1.86 -24.61 -10.39
C SER A 680 -2.37 -24.31 -8.98
N TYR A 681 -1.56 -23.62 -8.18
CA TYR A 681 -1.84 -23.33 -6.78
C TYR A 681 -1.19 -22.01 -6.34
N LYS A 682 -1.66 -21.47 -5.22
CA LYS A 682 -1.05 -20.33 -4.51
C LYS A 682 -0.52 -20.79 -3.16
N ILE A 683 0.46 -20.09 -2.61
CA ILE A 683 1.00 -20.35 -1.28
C ILE A 683 0.57 -19.21 -0.35
N GLY A 684 -0.07 -19.54 0.78
CA GLY A 684 -0.64 -18.52 1.66
C GLY A 684 -1.69 -17.64 0.94
N LEU A 685 -1.66 -16.33 1.20
CA LEU A 685 -2.57 -15.34 0.60
C LEU A 685 -1.94 -14.57 -0.57
N ASP A 686 -0.85 -15.06 -1.15
CA ASP A 686 -0.19 -14.39 -2.26
C ASP A 686 -1.11 -14.34 -3.51
N ASN A 687 -0.78 -13.45 -4.46
CA ASN A 687 -1.45 -13.41 -5.76
C ASN A 687 -0.67 -14.15 -6.86
N THR A 688 0.48 -14.73 -6.53
CA THR A 688 1.38 -15.40 -7.45
C THR A 688 0.94 -16.85 -7.64
N THR A 689 0.58 -17.19 -8.88
CA THR A 689 0.15 -18.55 -9.18
C THR A 689 1.35 -19.40 -9.59
N TYR A 690 1.58 -20.49 -8.87
CA TYR A 690 2.56 -21.52 -9.20
C TYR A 690 1.89 -22.64 -9.97
N THR A 691 2.65 -23.32 -10.83
CA THR A 691 2.15 -24.41 -11.67
C THR A 691 3.05 -25.63 -11.55
N GLN A 692 2.45 -26.79 -11.34
CA GLN A 692 3.06 -28.10 -11.48
C GLN A 692 2.65 -28.67 -12.83
N ALA A 693 3.60 -28.71 -13.77
CA ALA A 693 3.37 -29.13 -15.17
C ALA A 693 3.88 -30.55 -15.47
N VAL A 694 4.00 -31.39 -14.43
CA VAL A 694 4.33 -32.81 -14.59
C VAL A 694 3.02 -33.58 -14.68
N ALA A 695 2.80 -34.26 -15.80
CA ALA A 695 1.56 -34.97 -16.03
C ALA A 695 1.38 -36.14 -15.05
N ALA A 696 0.27 -36.11 -14.32
CA ALA A 696 -0.20 -37.24 -13.53
C ALA A 696 -1.22 -38.02 -14.36
N MET A 697 -0.80 -39.21 -14.80
CA MET A 697 -1.64 -40.11 -15.60
C MET A 697 -2.20 -41.21 -14.71
N GLY A 698 -3.52 -41.26 -14.59
CA GLY A 698 -4.22 -42.37 -13.96
C GLY A 698 -3.96 -43.69 -14.68
N GLN A 699 -4.34 -44.79 -14.03
CA GLN A 699 -4.32 -46.11 -14.65
C GLN A 699 -5.39 -46.22 -15.76
N LEU A 700 -5.21 -47.19 -16.66
CA LEU A 700 -6.20 -47.51 -17.67
C LEU A 700 -7.36 -48.30 -17.03
N MET A 701 -8.57 -47.76 -17.10
CA MET A 701 -9.79 -48.38 -16.59
C MET A 701 -10.49 -49.11 -17.71
N ARG A 702 -10.75 -50.41 -17.52
CA ARG A 702 -11.41 -51.25 -18.53
C ARG A 702 -12.87 -51.47 -18.15
N VAL A 703 -13.77 -51.22 -19.11
CA VAL A 703 -15.20 -51.46 -18.96
C VAL A 703 -15.52 -52.94 -19.15
N TYR A 704 -16.24 -53.49 -18.19
CA TYR A 704 -16.95 -54.76 -18.26
C TYR A 704 -18.42 -54.48 -18.55
N ALA A 705 -18.98 -55.15 -19.56
CA ALA A 705 -20.30 -54.81 -20.07
C ALA A 705 -21.12 -56.10 -20.28
N PRO A 706 -21.63 -56.70 -19.18
CA PRO A 706 -22.20 -58.04 -19.20
C PRO A 706 -23.29 -58.21 -20.24
N ARG A 707 -23.26 -59.33 -20.97
CA ARG A 707 -24.19 -59.59 -22.07
C ARG A 707 -24.72 -61.00 -21.97
N LEU A 708 -26.01 -61.16 -22.27
CA LEU A 708 -26.67 -62.44 -22.38
C LEU A 708 -27.13 -62.65 -23.82
N THR A 709 -26.76 -63.77 -24.42
CA THR A 709 -27.20 -64.14 -25.78
C THR A 709 -28.20 -65.28 -25.69
N LEU A 710 -29.36 -65.10 -26.30
CA LEU A 710 -30.45 -66.06 -26.35
C LEU A 710 -30.48 -66.74 -27.72
N THR A 711 -30.61 -68.06 -27.72
CA THR A 711 -30.77 -68.89 -28.92
C THR A 711 -31.77 -70.00 -28.64
N ALA A 712 -32.31 -70.64 -29.69
CA ALA A 712 -33.15 -71.82 -29.52
C ALA A 712 -32.31 -72.93 -28.87
N GLY A 713 -32.87 -73.56 -27.84
CA GLY A 713 -32.24 -74.66 -27.12
C GLY A 713 -32.68 -76.00 -27.68
N ALA A 714 -31.78 -76.98 -27.65
CA ALA A 714 -32.12 -78.35 -28.02
C ALA A 714 -33.13 -78.93 -27.03
N LEU A 715 -34.18 -79.58 -27.56
CA LEU A 715 -35.19 -80.27 -26.78
C LEU A 715 -34.72 -81.69 -26.45
N VAL A 716 -34.88 -82.13 -25.19
CA VAL A 716 -34.53 -83.50 -24.79
C VAL A 716 -35.49 -84.52 -25.40
N ASN A 717 -36.75 -84.12 -25.60
CA ASN A 717 -37.78 -84.95 -26.23
C ASN A 717 -37.71 -85.00 -27.77
N GLY A 718 -36.72 -84.33 -28.39
CA GLY A 718 -36.56 -84.30 -29.84
C GLY A 718 -37.72 -83.64 -30.62
N GLY A 719 -38.56 -82.83 -29.96
CA GLY A 719 -39.72 -82.17 -30.58
C GLY A 719 -40.99 -83.02 -30.61
N ALA A 720 -41.04 -84.12 -29.86
CA ALA A 720 -42.24 -84.97 -29.75
C ALA A 720 -42.50 -85.33 -28.27
N ALA A 721 -43.76 -85.30 -27.85
CA ALA A 721 -44.19 -85.72 -26.53
C ALA A 721 -45.48 -86.53 -26.59
N THR A 722 -45.85 -87.17 -25.49
CA THR A 722 -47.07 -87.98 -25.37
C THR A 722 -48.10 -87.25 -24.52
N ALA A 723 -49.34 -87.19 -24.99
CA ALA A 723 -50.47 -86.65 -24.24
C ALA A 723 -50.73 -87.48 -22.97
N GLY A 724 -51.16 -86.84 -21.88
CA GLY A 724 -51.42 -87.52 -20.60
C GLY A 724 -50.19 -87.67 -19.70
N ALA A 725 -49.07 -87.01 -20.04
CA ALA A 725 -47.83 -87.09 -19.29
C ALA A 725 -47.56 -85.82 -18.46
N ASP A 726 -46.89 -86.00 -17.32
CA ASP A 726 -46.47 -84.93 -16.43
C ASP A 726 -45.13 -84.30 -16.89
N ALA A 727 -44.97 -83.00 -16.63
CA ALA A 727 -43.77 -82.22 -16.89
C ALA A 727 -43.19 -82.37 -18.31
N VAL A 728 -44.08 -82.39 -19.32
CA VAL A 728 -43.72 -82.44 -20.74
C VAL A 728 -42.96 -81.18 -21.13
N GLU A 729 -41.81 -81.34 -21.78
CA GLU A 729 -41.05 -80.21 -22.35
C GLU A 729 -41.76 -79.64 -23.57
N LEU A 730 -42.14 -78.35 -23.48
CA LEU A 730 -42.89 -77.64 -24.51
C LEU A 730 -42.05 -76.63 -25.30
N GLY A 731 -40.82 -76.36 -24.87
CA GLY A 731 -39.90 -75.43 -25.52
C GLY A 731 -38.56 -75.34 -24.78
N GLY A 732 -37.48 -75.12 -25.54
CA GLY A 732 -36.12 -75.04 -25.03
C GLY A 732 -35.39 -73.78 -25.54
N PHE A 733 -34.63 -73.15 -24.66
CA PHE A 733 -33.80 -71.98 -24.94
C PHE A 733 -32.38 -72.19 -24.39
N SER A 734 -31.39 -71.69 -25.11
CA SER A 734 -29.98 -71.70 -24.70
C SER A 734 -29.52 -70.26 -24.44
N LEU A 735 -29.02 -70.02 -23.22
CA LEU A 735 -28.63 -68.72 -22.71
C LEU A 735 -27.12 -68.70 -22.48
N ALA A 736 -26.38 -67.94 -23.27
CA ALA A 736 -24.93 -67.80 -23.15
C ALA A 736 -24.56 -66.47 -22.49
N ALA A 737 -23.91 -66.53 -21.32
CA ALA A 737 -23.40 -65.37 -20.61
C ALA A 737 -22.02 -64.95 -21.15
N SER A 738 -21.77 -63.64 -21.20
CA SER A 738 -20.44 -63.07 -21.47
C SER A 738 -19.41 -63.48 -20.42
N VAL A 739 -18.13 -63.33 -20.75
CA VAL A 739 -17.01 -63.55 -19.82
C VAL A 739 -16.83 -62.44 -18.78
N ASP A 740 -17.58 -61.34 -18.90
CA ASP A 740 -17.41 -60.13 -18.08
C ASP A 740 -17.70 -60.38 -16.59
N GLU A 741 -18.82 -61.03 -16.26
CA GLU A 741 -19.13 -61.50 -14.90
C GLU A 741 -20.25 -62.56 -14.94
N GLN A 742 -20.57 -63.11 -13.76
CA GLN A 742 -21.74 -63.97 -13.57
C GLN A 742 -23.04 -63.15 -13.73
N ILE A 743 -24.03 -63.70 -14.44
CA ILE A 743 -25.31 -63.02 -14.71
C ILE A 743 -26.42 -63.65 -13.86
N LYS A 744 -27.32 -62.81 -13.34
CA LYS A 744 -28.55 -63.21 -12.66
C LYS A 744 -29.77 -62.79 -13.48
N ILE A 745 -30.67 -63.73 -13.74
CA ILE A 745 -31.93 -63.48 -14.43
C ILE A 745 -33.04 -63.37 -13.39
N THR A 746 -33.83 -62.30 -13.49
CA THR A 746 -34.89 -61.95 -12.52
C THR A 746 -36.29 -62.07 -13.10
N ASN A 747 -36.44 -61.92 -14.42
CA ASN A 747 -37.72 -61.98 -15.11
C ASN A 747 -37.57 -62.57 -16.52
N VAL A 748 -38.51 -63.41 -16.92
CA VAL A 748 -38.63 -63.93 -18.29
C VAL A 748 -40.08 -63.84 -18.75
N VAL A 749 -40.30 -63.27 -19.94
CA VAL A 749 -41.61 -63.23 -20.61
C VAL A 749 -41.55 -64.12 -21.84
N MET A 750 -42.49 -65.07 -21.94
CA MET A 750 -42.63 -65.96 -23.09
C MET A 750 -44.04 -65.88 -23.65
N SER A 751 -44.16 -65.86 -24.98
CA SER A 751 -45.43 -65.96 -25.69
C SER A 751 -45.48 -67.23 -26.52
N LEU A 752 -46.67 -67.64 -26.96
CA LEU A 752 -46.83 -68.69 -27.96
C LEU A 752 -46.57 -68.12 -29.35
N ALA A 753 -45.76 -68.81 -30.15
CA ALA A 753 -45.52 -68.44 -31.54
C ALA A 753 -46.84 -68.43 -32.34
N THR A 754 -46.90 -67.68 -33.44
CA THR A 754 -48.12 -67.55 -34.27
C THR A 754 -48.64 -68.90 -34.77
N SER A 755 -47.74 -69.85 -35.04
CA SER A 755 -48.04 -71.21 -35.49
C SER A 755 -48.30 -72.21 -34.35
N SER A 756 -48.30 -71.77 -33.09
CA SER A 756 -48.52 -72.64 -31.93
C SER A 756 -50.00 -72.72 -31.56
N ASP A 757 -50.44 -73.93 -31.23
CA ASP A 757 -51.70 -74.17 -30.53
C ASP A 757 -51.69 -73.50 -29.14
N ASP A 758 -52.89 -73.23 -28.61
CA ASP A 758 -53.08 -72.67 -27.28
C ASP A 758 -52.60 -73.61 -26.18
N VAL A 759 -51.89 -73.07 -25.20
CA VAL A 759 -51.43 -73.75 -23.98
C VAL A 759 -52.29 -73.32 -22.79
N THR A 760 -53.57 -73.65 -22.80
CA THR A 760 -54.48 -73.31 -21.69
C THR A 760 -54.98 -74.54 -20.94
N TYR A 761 -55.45 -74.33 -19.71
CA TYR A 761 -56.07 -75.33 -18.85
C TYR A 761 -57.27 -75.98 -19.52
N ALA A 762 -58.14 -75.19 -20.16
CA ALA A 762 -59.26 -75.68 -20.95
C ALA A 762 -58.84 -76.56 -22.14
N SER A 763 -57.57 -76.44 -22.54
CA SER A 763 -57.00 -77.13 -23.68
C SER A 763 -56.10 -78.31 -23.23
N GLY A 764 -56.13 -78.67 -21.94
CA GLY A 764 -55.48 -79.85 -21.37
C GLY A 764 -54.06 -79.64 -20.86
N PHE A 765 -53.63 -78.41 -20.62
CA PHE A 765 -52.31 -78.12 -20.03
C PHE A 765 -52.44 -77.61 -18.60
N ALA A 766 -51.68 -78.17 -17.66
CA ALA A 766 -51.64 -77.74 -16.27
C ALA A 766 -50.19 -77.56 -15.77
N GLU A 767 -50.02 -76.94 -14.61
CA GLU A 767 -48.72 -76.85 -13.91
C GLU A 767 -47.54 -76.31 -14.77
N LEU A 768 -47.77 -75.26 -15.57
CA LEU A 768 -46.75 -74.66 -16.43
C LEU A 768 -45.65 -73.96 -15.62
N ALA A 769 -44.38 -74.31 -15.84
CA ALA A 769 -43.24 -73.71 -15.16
C ALA A 769 -41.94 -73.75 -15.98
N LEU A 770 -40.96 -72.94 -15.58
CA LEU A 770 -39.60 -72.92 -16.12
C LEU A 770 -38.68 -73.87 -15.36
N TYR A 771 -37.78 -74.50 -16.09
CA TYR A 771 -36.80 -75.45 -15.59
C TYR A 771 -35.41 -75.16 -16.17
N SER A 772 -34.39 -75.35 -15.34
CA SER A 772 -32.98 -75.39 -15.73
C SER A 772 -32.34 -76.54 -14.94
N GLY A 773 -32.53 -77.76 -15.42
CA GLY A 773 -32.28 -79.00 -14.66
C GLY A 773 -33.35 -79.26 -13.58
N ALA A 774 -33.53 -78.32 -12.65
CA ALA A 774 -34.63 -78.29 -11.68
C ALA A 774 -35.60 -77.14 -11.98
N ARG A 775 -36.78 -77.13 -11.33
CA ARG A 775 -37.76 -76.04 -11.48
C ARG A 775 -37.18 -74.74 -10.92
N VAL A 776 -37.22 -73.67 -11.71
CA VAL A 776 -36.63 -72.36 -11.38
C VAL A 776 -37.65 -71.23 -11.27
N SER A 777 -38.91 -71.47 -11.62
CA SER A 777 -40.02 -70.52 -11.44
C SER A 777 -41.08 -71.04 -10.46
N GLY A 778 -42.02 -70.14 -10.09
CA GLY A 778 -43.33 -70.56 -9.61
C GLY A 778 -44.11 -71.34 -10.67
N ILE A 779 -45.13 -72.07 -10.24
CA ILE A 779 -45.99 -72.85 -11.12
C ILE A 779 -47.26 -72.07 -11.46
N ILE A 780 -47.64 -72.07 -12.73
CA ILE A 780 -48.95 -71.61 -13.20
C ILE A 780 -49.84 -72.85 -13.32
N SER A 781 -50.60 -73.13 -12.26
CA SER A 781 -51.43 -74.35 -12.17
C SER A 781 -52.51 -74.43 -13.26
N GLN A 782 -53.09 -73.28 -13.62
CA GLN A 782 -54.11 -73.17 -14.68
C GLN A 782 -53.71 -72.11 -15.72
N PRO A 783 -52.88 -72.48 -16.71
CA PRO A 783 -52.52 -71.60 -17.83
C PRO A 783 -53.77 -71.08 -18.56
N ASN A 784 -53.87 -69.79 -18.82
CA ASN A 784 -55.08 -69.20 -19.43
C ASN A 784 -54.81 -68.03 -20.39
N SER A 785 -53.55 -67.87 -20.82
CA SER A 785 -53.08 -66.78 -21.66
C SER A 785 -52.33 -67.34 -22.87
N ARG A 786 -51.94 -66.49 -23.83
CA ARG A 786 -50.91 -66.82 -24.84
C ARG A 786 -49.54 -66.21 -24.53
N THR A 787 -49.45 -65.47 -23.43
CA THR A 787 -48.22 -64.85 -22.90
C THR A 787 -48.12 -65.12 -21.41
N TYR A 788 -46.96 -65.57 -20.96
CA TYR A 788 -46.67 -65.92 -19.57
C TYR A 788 -45.44 -65.16 -19.09
N THR A 789 -45.55 -64.61 -17.88
CA THR A 789 -44.49 -63.86 -17.23
C THR A 789 -44.03 -64.63 -16.00
N PHE A 790 -42.74 -64.90 -15.93
CA PHE A 790 -42.08 -65.55 -14.80
C PHE A 790 -41.20 -64.54 -14.09
N SER A 791 -41.70 -64.02 -12.97
CA SER A 791 -41.00 -63.00 -12.15
C SER A 791 -40.32 -63.61 -10.92
N ASN A 792 -39.50 -62.80 -10.23
CA ASN A 792 -38.79 -63.18 -9.00
C ASN A 792 -37.88 -64.41 -9.18
N LEU A 793 -37.30 -64.53 -10.37
CA LEU A 793 -36.34 -65.58 -10.69
C LEU A 793 -35.01 -65.32 -9.98
N ASN A 794 -34.32 -66.39 -9.61
CA ASN A 794 -32.96 -66.35 -9.07
C ASN A 794 -32.05 -67.32 -9.85
N ILE A 795 -32.12 -67.23 -11.17
CA ILE A 795 -31.34 -68.08 -12.07
C ILE A 795 -29.98 -67.41 -12.26
N THR A 796 -28.89 -68.15 -12.05
CA THR A 796 -27.53 -67.63 -12.23
C THR A 796 -26.78 -68.39 -13.31
N ILE A 797 -26.00 -67.68 -14.10
CA ILE A 797 -25.16 -68.22 -15.17
C ILE A 797 -23.74 -67.73 -14.94
N ARG A 798 -22.79 -68.65 -14.71
CA ARG A 798 -21.38 -68.30 -14.52
C ARG A 798 -20.84 -67.54 -15.74
N ALA A 799 -19.86 -66.68 -15.53
CA ALA A 799 -19.19 -65.94 -16.60
C ALA A 799 -18.70 -66.89 -17.71
N GLY A 800 -19.00 -66.58 -18.96
CA GLY A 800 -18.64 -67.38 -20.14
C GLY A 800 -19.38 -68.72 -20.29
N ALA A 801 -20.30 -69.05 -19.39
CA ALA A 801 -21.04 -70.32 -19.43
C ALA A 801 -22.33 -70.20 -20.25
N THR A 802 -22.87 -71.37 -20.63
CA THR A 802 -24.19 -71.50 -21.24
C THR A 802 -25.12 -72.25 -20.29
N LEU A 803 -26.37 -71.84 -20.21
CA LEU A 803 -27.44 -72.47 -19.44
C LEU A 803 -28.61 -72.84 -20.35
N GLY A 804 -29.17 -74.03 -20.18
CA GLY A 804 -30.43 -74.40 -20.82
C GLY A 804 -31.63 -73.99 -19.97
N LEU A 805 -32.62 -73.35 -20.57
CA LEU A 805 -33.91 -73.02 -19.95
C LEU A 805 -35.02 -73.67 -20.75
N THR A 806 -35.78 -74.52 -20.10
CA THR A 806 -36.89 -75.28 -20.70
C THR A 806 -38.19 -74.89 -20.05
N ILE A 807 -39.26 -74.79 -20.83
CA ILE A 807 -40.62 -74.61 -20.34
C ILE A 807 -41.35 -75.96 -20.36
N LYS A 808 -41.98 -76.32 -19.25
CA LYS A 808 -42.66 -77.61 -19.08
C LYS A 808 -44.06 -77.45 -18.51
N ALA A 809 -44.97 -78.35 -18.86
CA ALA A 809 -46.32 -78.43 -18.32
C ALA A 809 -46.79 -79.89 -18.26
N ASP A 810 -47.78 -80.16 -17.41
CA ASP A 810 -48.52 -81.41 -17.43
C ASP A 810 -49.53 -81.38 -18.58
N THR A 811 -49.76 -82.52 -19.21
CA THR A 811 -50.65 -82.65 -20.37
C THR A 811 -51.73 -83.69 -20.11
N GLU A 812 -52.95 -83.42 -20.57
CA GLU A 812 -54.06 -84.40 -20.58
C GLU A 812 -54.22 -85.05 -21.96
N ASN A 813 -54.97 -86.15 -22.05
CA ASN A 813 -55.23 -86.84 -23.33
C ASN A 813 -55.81 -85.93 -24.43
N ILE A 814 -56.56 -84.88 -24.07
CA ILE A 814 -57.13 -83.90 -25.01
C ILE A 814 -56.05 -83.06 -25.74
N THR A 815 -54.80 -83.08 -25.26
CA THR A 815 -53.68 -82.39 -25.93
C THR A 815 -53.15 -83.12 -27.15
N ALA A 816 -53.58 -84.36 -27.41
CA ALA A 816 -53.15 -85.13 -28.58
C ALA A 816 -53.47 -84.40 -29.90
N GLY A 817 -52.49 -84.34 -30.80
CA GLY A 817 -52.57 -83.65 -32.09
C GLY A 817 -52.10 -82.19 -32.07
N LYS A 818 -51.80 -81.62 -30.88
CA LYS A 818 -51.34 -80.24 -30.76
C LYS A 818 -49.87 -80.07 -31.09
N ARG A 819 -49.53 -78.88 -31.58
CA ARG A 819 -48.17 -78.41 -31.83
C ARG A 819 -47.91 -77.13 -31.04
N VAL A 820 -47.03 -77.24 -30.05
CA VAL A 820 -46.70 -76.12 -29.15
C VAL A 820 -45.34 -75.55 -29.52
N GLN A 821 -45.22 -74.22 -29.52
CA GLN A 821 -43.97 -73.53 -29.79
C GLN A 821 -43.95 -72.18 -29.06
N PHE A 822 -42.88 -71.91 -28.30
CA PHE A 822 -42.74 -70.68 -27.52
C PHE A 822 -41.80 -69.69 -28.18
N LYS A 823 -42.08 -68.41 -28.02
CA LYS A 823 -41.21 -67.28 -28.35
C LYS A 823 -40.82 -66.59 -27.05
N LEU A 824 -39.52 -66.42 -26.81
CA LEU A 824 -39.02 -65.67 -25.66
C LEU A 824 -39.08 -64.18 -26.01
N GLU A 825 -40.06 -63.47 -25.46
CA GLU A 825 -40.35 -62.07 -25.81
C GLU A 825 -39.35 -61.11 -25.17
N SER A 826 -39.09 -61.27 -23.88
CA SER A 826 -38.11 -60.44 -23.18
C SER A 826 -37.53 -61.11 -21.94
N MET A 827 -36.37 -60.62 -21.52
CA MET A 827 -35.68 -61.08 -20.32
C MET A 827 -35.05 -59.92 -19.57
N GLN A 828 -35.21 -59.91 -18.25
CA GLN A 828 -34.49 -58.98 -17.37
C GLN A 828 -33.38 -59.72 -16.65
N ALA A 829 -32.17 -59.17 -16.74
CA ALA A 829 -30.98 -59.71 -16.12
C ALA A 829 -30.08 -58.59 -15.59
N GLU A 830 -29.32 -58.90 -14.55
CA GLU A 830 -28.34 -58.02 -13.90
C GLU A 830 -27.02 -58.78 -13.70
N GLY A 831 -25.92 -58.04 -13.62
CA GLY A 831 -24.64 -58.56 -13.13
C GLY A 831 -24.81 -59.06 -11.69
N TYR A 832 -24.25 -60.22 -11.37
CA TYR A 832 -24.46 -60.86 -10.07
C TYR A 832 -23.75 -60.11 -8.94
N SER A 833 -22.54 -59.61 -9.20
CA SER A 833 -21.73 -58.91 -8.20
C SER A 833 -21.83 -57.40 -8.37
N SER A 834 -21.84 -56.91 -9.61
CA SER A 834 -21.86 -55.48 -9.91
C SER A 834 -23.25 -54.86 -9.87
N HIS A 835 -24.31 -55.67 -9.99
CA HIS A 835 -25.68 -55.22 -10.30
C HIS A 835 -25.79 -54.40 -11.61
N ALA A 836 -24.78 -54.48 -12.49
CA ALA A 836 -24.78 -53.74 -13.74
C ALA A 836 -25.88 -54.24 -14.69
N PRO A 837 -26.45 -53.34 -15.51
CA PRO A 837 -27.43 -53.72 -16.51
C PRO A 837 -26.83 -54.71 -17.51
N VAL A 838 -27.54 -55.82 -17.77
CA VAL A 838 -27.15 -56.83 -18.76
C VAL A 838 -27.84 -56.53 -20.08
N SER A 839 -27.06 -56.41 -21.16
CA SER A 839 -27.62 -56.35 -22.50
C SER A 839 -28.07 -57.75 -22.91
N VAL A 840 -29.36 -57.92 -23.19
CA VAL A 840 -29.92 -59.18 -23.68
C VAL A 840 -30.05 -59.10 -25.20
N ALA A 841 -29.41 -60.03 -25.90
CA ALA A 841 -29.49 -60.16 -27.34
C ALA A 841 -30.19 -61.46 -27.72
N GLY A 842 -31.00 -61.42 -28.79
CA GLY A 842 -31.81 -62.57 -29.21
C GLY A 842 -33.19 -62.64 -28.58
N GLU A 843 -33.67 -61.55 -27.98
CA GLU A 843 -35.10 -61.43 -27.67
C GLU A 843 -35.94 -61.60 -28.95
N GLY A 844 -37.07 -62.29 -28.82
CA GLY A 844 -37.89 -62.75 -29.92
C GLY A 844 -37.50 -64.10 -30.53
N THR A 845 -36.49 -64.79 -29.99
CA THR A 845 -36.14 -66.16 -30.38
C THR A 845 -37.31 -67.12 -30.17
N ILE A 846 -37.55 -67.96 -31.16
CA ILE A 846 -38.60 -69.00 -31.14
C ILE A 846 -37.94 -70.36 -30.87
N SER A 847 -38.50 -71.15 -29.96
CA SER A 847 -38.05 -72.51 -29.66
C SER A 847 -38.33 -73.47 -30.82
N ASP A 848 -37.72 -74.64 -30.80
CA ASP A 848 -38.22 -75.76 -31.62
C ASP A 848 -39.66 -76.10 -31.22
N ALA A 849 -40.45 -76.58 -32.18
CA ALA A 849 -41.85 -76.94 -31.96
C ALA A 849 -41.97 -78.37 -31.41
N VAL A 850 -42.89 -78.56 -30.48
CA VAL A 850 -43.18 -79.85 -29.85
C VAL A 850 -44.53 -80.35 -30.33
N ALA A 851 -44.55 -81.51 -30.99
CA ALA A 851 -45.77 -82.22 -31.35
C ALA A 851 -46.22 -83.14 -30.20
N ILE A 852 -47.46 -82.99 -29.75
CA ILE A 852 -48.06 -83.82 -28.71
C ILE A 852 -48.83 -84.96 -29.38
N ASN A 853 -48.31 -86.17 -29.28
CA ASN A 853 -48.89 -87.37 -29.88
C ASN A 853 -49.85 -88.06 -28.91
N ALA A 854 -50.84 -88.78 -29.44
CA ALA A 854 -51.68 -89.65 -28.60
C ALA A 854 -50.82 -90.70 -27.89
N ALA A 855 -51.19 -91.06 -26.65
CA ALA A 855 -50.61 -92.22 -25.99
C ALA A 855 -50.80 -93.45 -26.89
N SER A 856 -49.71 -94.17 -27.18
CA SER A 856 -49.78 -95.44 -27.90
C SER A 856 -50.68 -96.38 -27.11
N GLY A 857 -51.88 -96.67 -27.63
CA GLY A 857 -52.85 -97.54 -26.98
C GLY A 857 -52.22 -98.89 -26.67
N GLY A 858 -52.24 -99.26 -25.39
CA GLY A 858 -52.17 -100.65 -24.95
C GLY A 858 -53.52 -101.31 -25.13
#